data_AF-A0A3N4N1H4-F1
#
_entry.id   AF-A0A3N4N1H4-F1
#
_cell.length_a   1.000
_cell.length_b   1.000
_cell.length_c   1.000
_cell.angle_alpha   90.00
_cell.angle_beta   90.00
_cell.angle_gamma   90.00
#
_symmetry.space_group_name_H-M   'P 1'
#
loop_
_entity.id
_entity.type
_entity.pdbx_description
1 polymer ?
#
loop_
_entity_poly.entity_id
_entity_poly.type
_entity_poly.pdbx_seq_one_letter_code
_entity_poly.pdbx_strand_id
1 'polypeptide(L)'
;MKFSIVSMVKNESDIIESFIRHNLQFADEIFVLDNGSDDNTLLILHKLQEEGLPIHLFEDTALGHQQQQISEKLLSLAKSQSDADIFMLLDADEFICLHPCSNTYGQEQVKDFFLDYLLKIKKHGVAALHWINFLPIEIGVSNDYINHFCEFSECTDPPIAHQKAIYSREMLEHAQTVTGNHHLIDRVTGNPLDQIILEDIALAHFPIRSKAQAITKILTNAISLNSRSLAEGESFHIFEIKNEIVSNNYQLDIKKCREIAYSYGVPPFYTKEIKLSNGKLNPFCIEHKYTNLNNLSVLRSLDTIANSFAKNTQVLKVKIDCLEQQQEESDKINYSLREQIMSFEQQNQELQAVQQQLKLTRQHIQSQEQYIQDLNLEINKLTEDRDAHAQNALTLHSHQGYLEEHLQESHYRLAKYKKLWVIRLIKPLIKIEQAISSANRYRKLFRTLINEKGSIGKAYQTCRRTYKTSGIRGVKALLRQQNLDLQMVEELSIETAKEGGFVILTTKHTHYIAKLFSHALEKVGISSSIIFEMPNSGYSDKWHIVICPQMFDSMPSHYLAFQMEQSVSSRWFSENYFNRLHNAAHIFDYSLTNIAFLQEHQLSFKQLHYMPIGILPSQAKPKDVDFEYDVAFYGDPNCERRQLFLKKLEEKFKVKVISEVFGDELHALLKKARIVVNIHYYENALLETTRIYECLSLNKLVVSEKGSDQNDHTELNGIVDFIEIDDIDSMVQQISFWLNSPKDFEKRLQDIYHFQQQPDKFQFYLYRFLLSQDLIDFETFYRLSSKYVKPKGNFWCLSLPESVARRRDFDHDNHYGIYVFPGLRHNIGWIGCGLSYKFMMRVAEDFKLPNVTICEDDVLFNPEFEQRYEEIKSTLENTPIPWDIYSGLIADLSEETKISQSNIKGNKENFYSIDRLVSMVFNIYNQSAYSKIHTWDEHDRVFHNTIDRYIEQHGGMKGVITSPFLVGHKEELFSTLWGKQNTIYREMIDKSQNLLNQKINALEIKPNE
;
A
#
# COMPACT_ATOMS: atom_id res chain seq x y z
N MET A 1 -47.78 7.02 28.36
CA MET A 1 -46.84 6.86 27.24
C MET A 1 -46.24 5.50 27.41
N LYS A 2 -46.26 4.69 26.34
CA LYS A 2 -45.87 3.28 26.41
C LYS A 2 -44.50 3.08 25.76
N PHE A 3 -43.61 2.33 26.42
CA PHE A 3 -42.24 2.06 25.99
C PHE A 3 -42.01 0.55 25.82
N SER A 4 -41.54 0.15 24.64
CA SER A 4 -41.24 -1.25 24.34
C SER A 4 -39.77 -1.45 24.03
N ILE A 5 -39.19 -2.49 24.60
CA ILE A 5 -37.82 -2.92 24.28
C ILE A 5 -37.90 -4.07 23.28
N VAL A 6 -36.95 -4.08 22.35
CA VAL A 6 -36.77 -5.13 21.36
C VAL A 6 -35.38 -5.72 21.56
N SER A 7 -35.28 -7.05 21.63
CA SER A 7 -34.01 -7.72 21.86
C SER A 7 -33.87 -8.99 21.03
N MET A 8 -32.68 -9.24 20.54
CA MET A 8 -32.30 -10.50 19.92
C MET A 8 -31.30 -11.19 20.84
N VAL A 9 -31.57 -12.45 21.18
CA VAL A 9 -30.80 -13.18 22.19
C VAL A 9 -30.29 -14.50 21.62
N LYS A 10 -29.12 -14.92 22.11
CA LYS A 10 -28.53 -16.21 21.78
C LYS A 10 -27.57 -16.67 22.88
N ASN A 11 -27.91 -17.76 23.55
CA ASN A 11 -27.07 -18.38 24.59
C ASN A 11 -26.73 -17.44 25.76
N GLU A 12 -27.76 -16.82 26.32
CA GLU A 12 -27.69 -15.80 27.38
C GLU A 12 -28.32 -16.29 28.69
N SER A 13 -28.35 -17.61 28.94
CA SER A 13 -29.05 -18.19 30.10
C SER A 13 -28.52 -17.69 31.44
N ASP A 14 -27.29 -17.19 31.49
CA ASP A 14 -26.66 -16.61 32.68
C ASP A 14 -27.21 -15.22 33.05
N ILE A 15 -27.76 -14.48 32.08
CA ILE A 15 -28.17 -13.08 32.28
C ILE A 15 -29.63 -12.79 31.92
N ILE A 16 -30.27 -13.62 31.10
CA ILE A 16 -31.55 -13.30 30.45
C ILE A 16 -32.68 -13.03 31.43
N GLU A 17 -32.76 -13.78 32.55
CA GLU A 17 -33.75 -13.51 33.60
C GLU A 17 -33.59 -12.10 34.17
N SER A 18 -32.36 -11.71 34.44
CA SER A 18 -32.04 -10.40 34.97
C SER A 18 -32.36 -9.31 33.95
N PHE A 19 -31.97 -9.50 32.68
CA PHE A 19 -32.24 -8.57 31.58
C PHE A 19 -33.74 -8.25 31.51
N ILE A 20 -34.59 -9.28 31.50
CA ILE A 20 -36.03 -9.13 31.43
C ILE A 20 -36.57 -8.42 32.67
N ARG A 21 -36.30 -8.96 33.86
CA ARG A 21 -36.88 -8.42 35.11
C ARG A 21 -36.41 -6.99 35.41
N HIS A 22 -35.17 -6.66 35.07
CA HIS A 22 -34.63 -5.30 35.23
C HIS A 22 -35.28 -4.32 34.28
N ASN A 23 -35.24 -4.61 32.98
CA ASN A 23 -35.67 -3.68 31.96
C ASN A 23 -37.20 -3.48 31.98
N LEU A 24 -37.99 -4.46 32.45
CA LEU A 24 -39.43 -4.30 32.72
C LEU A 24 -39.77 -3.34 33.88
N GLN A 25 -38.78 -2.87 34.64
CA GLN A 25 -38.99 -1.77 35.59
C GLN A 25 -39.14 -0.42 34.86
N PHE A 26 -38.64 -0.33 33.62
CA PHE A 26 -38.65 0.86 32.77
C PHE A 26 -39.60 0.72 31.58
N ALA A 27 -39.66 -0.46 30.97
CA ALA A 27 -40.49 -0.77 29.81
C ALA A 27 -41.81 -1.44 30.21
N ASP A 28 -42.84 -1.22 29.40
CA ASP A 28 -44.16 -1.84 29.57
C ASP A 28 -44.20 -3.27 29.04
N GLU A 29 -43.35 -3.58 28.05
CA GLU A 29 -43.24 -4.92 27.44
C GLU A 29 -41.90 -5.09 26.70
N ILE A 30 -41.50 -6.35 26.50
CA ILE A 30 -40.26 -6.71 25.80
C ILE A 30 -40.55 -7.72 24.69
N PHE A 31 -40.11 -7.40 23.47
CA PHE A 31 -40.12 -8.31 22.32
C PHE A 31 -38.77 -9.01 22.24
N VAL A 32 -38.75 -10.33 22.32
CA VAL A 32 -37.52 -11.14 22.34
C VAL A 32 -37.53 -12.09 21.16
N LEU A 33 -36.49 -12.05 20.34
CA LEU A 33 -36.22 -13.05 19.32
C LEU A 33 -35.07 -13.95 19.78
N ASP A 34 -35.38 -15.22 20.04
CA ASP A 34 -34.36 -16.25 20.25
C ASP A 34 -33.81 -16.71 18.91
N ASN A 35 -32.50 -16.52 18.72
CA ASN A 35 -31.79 -16.87 17.48
C ASN A 35 -31.15 -18.27 17.57
N GLY A 36 -31.98 -19.24 17.97
CA GLY A 36 -31.62 -20.64 18.12
C GLY A 36 -30.63 -20.89 19.25
N SER A 37 -31.01 -20.56 20.48
CA SER A 37 -30.19 -20.84 21.66
C SER A 37 -30.11 -22.36 21.92
N ASP A 38 -28.92 -22.82 22.31
CA ASP A 38 -28.60 -24.22 22.65
C ASP A 38 -28.43 -24.44 24.19
N ASP A 39 -28.50 -23.36 24.95
CA ASP A 39 -28.56 -23.36 26.41
C ASP A 39 -30.00 -23.21 26.93
N ASN A 40 -30.15 -22.92 28.22
CA ASN A 40 -31.48 -22.78 28.84
C ASN A 40 -32.14 -21.41 28.60
N THR A 41 -31.62 -20.56 27.70
CA THR A 41 -32.17 -19.20 27.45
C THR A 41 -33.65 -19.23 27.10
N LEU A 42 -34.01 -20.04 26.10
CA LEU A 42 -35.40 -20.17 25.66
C LEU A 42 -36.32 -20.72 26.76
N LEU A 43 -35.83 -21.70 27.53
CA LEU A 43 -36.55 -22.27 28.67
C LEU A 43 -36.81 -21.21 29.75
N ILE A 44 -35.82 -20.37 30.07
CA ILE A 44 -35.97 -19.29 31.04
C ILE A 44 -36.98 -18.26 30.53
N LEU A 45 -36.93 -17.88 29.25
CA LEU A 45 -37.90 -16.96 28.64
C LEU A 45 -39.33 -17.47 28.70
N HIS A 46 -39.58 -18.75 28.40
CA HIS A 46 -40.91 -19.36 28.56
C HIS A 46 -41.38 -19.32 30.00
N LYS A 47 -40.52 -19.65 30.97
CA LYS A 47 -40.86 -19.61 32.39
C LYS A 47 -41.21 -18.19 32.87
N LEU A 48 -40.49 -17.19 32.40
CA LEU A 48 -40.78 -15.78 32.68
C LEU A 48 -42.11 -15.34 32.06
N GLN A 49 -42.44 -15.84 30.86
CA GLN A 49 -43.74 -15.61 30.23
C GLN A 49 -44.88 -16.32 30.98
N GLU A 50 -44.67 -17.54 31.46
CA GLU A 50 -45.61 -18.32 32.30
C GLU A 50 -45.91 -17.62 33.64
N GLU A 51 -44.94 -16.87 34.18
CA GLU A 51 -45.16 -16.00 35.35
C GLU A 51 -46.08 -14.79 35.07
N GLY A 52 -46.40 -14.54 33.80
CA GLY A 52 -47.23 -13.41 33.38
C GLY A 52 -46.45 -12.11 33.15
N LEU A 53 -45.12 -12.18 32.98
CA LEU A 53 -44.34 -11.01 32.56
C LEU A 53 -44.68 -10.66 31.09
N PRO A 54 -44.78 -9.36 30.73
CA PRO A 54 -45.21 -8.92 29.40
C PRO A 54 -44.10 -9.11 28.35
N ILE A 55 -43.88 -10.37 27.97
CA ILE A 55 -42.84 -10.80 27.04
C ILE A 55 -43.51 -11.35 25.78
N HIS A 56 -43.10 -10.84 24.62
CA HIS A 56 -43.50 -11.33 23.30
C HIS A 56 -42.33 -12.10 22.71
N LEU A 57 -42.41 -13.43 22.74
CA LEU A 57 -41.32 -14.33 22.34
C LEU A 57 -41.49 -14.82 20.91
N PHE A 58 -40.41 -14.76 20.14
CA PHE A 58 -40.30 -15.28 18.78
C PHE A 58 -39.06 -16.17 18.67
N GLU A 59 -39.12 -17.17 17.80
CA GLU A 59 -38.01 -18.07 17.52
C GLU A 59 -37.61 -17.93 16.05
N ASP A 60 -36.31 -17.79 15.77
CA ASP A 60 -35.77 -17.90 14.42
C ASP A 60 -34.75 -19.03 14.36
N THR A 61 -35.11 -20.10 13.66
CA THR A 61 -34.25 -21.27 13.44
C THR A 61 -33.49 -21.20 12.10
N ALA A 62 -33.62 -20.10 11.33
CA ALA A 62 -33.02 -20.00 10.00
C ALA A 62 -31.52 -19.67 10.06
N LEU A 63 -30.70 -20.58 9.54
CA LEU A 63 -29.23 -20.45 9.51
C LEU A 63 -28.76 -19.45 8.45
N GLY A 64 -28.36 -18.23 8.86
CA GLY A 64 -27.49 -17.36 8.04
C GLY A 64 -28.05 -16.03 7.53
N HIS A 65 -29.07 -15.46 8.17
CA HIS A 65 -29.49 -14.09 7.85
C HIS A 65 -28.56 -13.03 8.44
N GLN A 66 -28.39 -11.90 7.74
CA GLN A 66 -27.59 -10.77 8.22
C GLN A 66 -28.26 -10.14 9.45
N GLN A 67 -27.49 -9.90 10.52
CA GLN A 67 -27.96 -9.39 11.83
C GLN A 67 -28.83 -8.13 11.74
N GLN A 68 -28.53 -7.24 10.79
CA GLN A 68 -29.31 -6.02 10.55
C GLN A 68 -30.72 -6.32 9.98
N GLN A 69 -30.82 -7.25 9.02
CA GLN A 69 -32.10 -7.61 8.39
C GLN A 69 -33.06 -8.28 9.40
N ILE A 70 -32.51 -9.07 10.34
CA ILE A 70 -33.28 -9.70 11.40
C ILE A 70 -33.80 -8.64 12.40
N SER A 71 -32.93 -7.72 12.80
CA SER A 71 -33.26 -6.64 13.75
C SER A 71 -34.36 -5.73 13.21
N GLU A 72 -34.30 -5.35 11.93
CA GLU A 72 -35.33 -4.55 11.26
C GLU A 72 -36.66 -5.28 11.16
N LYS A 73 -36.63 -6.60 10.84
CA LYS A 73 -37.83 -7.43 10.77
C LYS A 73 -38.51 -7.54 12.15
N LEU A 74 -37.74 -7.75 13.20
CA LEU A 74 -38.24 -7.83 14.57
C LEU A 74 -38.82 -6.50 15.05
N LEU A 75 -38.15 -5.38 14.74
CA LEU A 75 -38.63 -4.04 15.08
C LEU A 75 -39.94 -3.69 14.35
N SER A 76 -40.05 -4.07 13.07
CA SER A 76 -41.29 -3.94 12.30
C SER A 76 -42.44 -4.76 12.91
N LEU A 77 -42.14 -6.00 13.33
CA LEU A 77 -43.10 -6.87 14.01
C LEU A 77 -43.56 -6.27 15.33
N ALA A 78 -42.63 -5.80 16.16
CA ALA A 78 -42.92 -5.13 17.43
C ALA A 78 -43.79 -3.88 17.22
N LYS A 79 -43.46 -3.05 16.22
CA LYS A 79 -44.28 -1.88 15.85
C LYS A 79 -45.71 -2.26 15.46
N SER A 80 -45.90 -3.39 14.79
CA SER A 80 -47.22 -3.86 14.34
C SER A 80 -48.07 -4.47 15.46
N GLN A 81 -47.45 -5.07 16.47
CA GLN A 81 -48.13 -5.80 17.55
C GLN A 81 -48.27 -4.98 18.84
N SER A 82 -47.52 -3.89 18.96
CA SER A 82 -47.57 -2.96 20.07
C SER A 82 -48.22 -1.64 19.67
N ASP A 83 -48.85 -0.96 20.62
CA ASP A 83 -49.26 0.45 20.57
C ASP A 83 -48.25 1.41 21.22
N ALA A 84 -47.02 0.94 21.50
CA ALA A 84 -45.99 1.74 22.16
C ALA A 84 -45.60 3.03 21.40
N ASP A 85 -45.35 4.08 22.14
CA ASP A 85 -44.93 5.38 21.64
C ASP A 85 -43.42 5.43 21.35
N ILE A 86 -42.63 4.68 22.11
CA ILE A 86 -41.15 4.67 22.07
C ILE A 86 -40.66 3.23 21.96
N PHE A 87 -39.58 3.05 21.18
CA PHE A 87 -38.91 1.77 20.98
C PHE A 87 -37.40 1.90 21.22
N MET A 88 -36.77 0.83 21.70
CA MET A 88 -35.32 0.73 21.84
C MET A 88 -34.87 -0.71 21.57
N LEU A 89 -33.79 -0.89 20.80
CA LEU A 89 -33.13 -2.18 20.70
C LEU A 89 -32.06 -2.32 21.79
N LEU A 90 -32.10 -3.41 22.55
CA LEU A 90 -31.10 -3.73 23.57
C LEU A 90 -30.53 -5.13 23.36
N ASP A 91 -29.22 -5.25 23.58
CA ASP A 91 -28.55 -6.54 23.70
C ASP A 91 -28.73 -7.12 25.12
N ALA A 92 -28.60 -8.44 25.28
CA ALA A 92 -28.90 -9.10 26.56
C ALA A 92 -27.94 -8.71 27.71
N ASP A 93 -26.75 -8.17 27.39
CA ASP A 93 -25.82 -7.57 28.36
C ASP A 93 -26.11 -6.10 28.69
N GLU A 94 -27.17 -5.48 28.16
CA GLU A 94 -27.46 -4.06 28.31
C GLU A 94 -28.68 -3.76 29.21
N PHE A 95 -28.51 -2.84 30.17
CA PHE A 95 -29.46 -2.54 31.24
C PHE A 95 -29.67 -1.03 31.39
N ILE A 96 -30.92 -0.58 31.39
CA ILE A 96 -31.22 0.85 31.59
C ILE A 96 -30.91 1.24 33.05
N CYS A 97 -30.13 2.30 33.27
CA CYS A 97 -29.83 2.78 34.61
C CYS A 97 -29.75 4.31 34.69
N LEU A 98 -29.73 4.84 35.91
CA LEU A 98 -29.41 6.26 36.12
C LEU A 98 -27.91 6.47 35.97
N HIS A 99 -27.52 7.52 35.26
CA HIS A 99 -26.11 7.86 35.11
C HIS A 99 -25.51 8.24 36.48
N PRO A 100 -24.30 7.76 36.87
CA PRO A 100 -23.68 8.07 38.16
C PRO A 100 -23.48 9.57 38.45
N CYS A 101 -23.42 10.39 37.42
CA CYS A 101 -23.33 11.85 37.52
C CYS A 101 -24.69 12.57 37.65
N SER A 102 -25.83 11.87 37.57
CA SER A 102 -27.15 12.50 37.66
C SER A 102 -27.48 12.93 39.09
N ASN A 103 -28.17 14.07 39.24
CA ASN A 103 -28.59 14.58 40.56
C ASN A 103 -29.66 13.68 41.23
N THR A 104 -30.32 12.82 40.47
CA THR A 104 -31.32 11.85 40.95
C THR A 104 -30.72 10.46 41.16
N TYR A 105 -29.41 10.29 40.93
CA TYR A 105 -28.70 9.03 41.10
C TYR A 105 -28.81 8.52 42.55
N GLY A 106 -29.29 7.28 42.71
CA GLY A 106 -29.53 6.68 44.03
C GLY A 106 -30.92 6.95 44.65
N GLN A 107 -31.81 7.70 43.99
CA GLN A 107 -33.18 7.97 44.48
C GLN A 107 -34.20 6.92 44.04
N GLU A 108 -35.27 6.70 44.82
CA GLU A 108 -36.30 5.66 44.58
C GLU A 108 -37.35 6.04 43.51
N GLN A 109 -37.52 7.33 43.18
CA GLN A 109 -38.55 7.85 42.26
C GLN A 109 -38.13 7.81 40.78
N VAL A 110 -37.64 6.65 40.31
CA VAL A 110 -37.08 6.52 38.95
C VAL A 110 -38.14 6.52 37.85
N LYS A 111 -39.36 6.05 38.12
CA LYS A 111 -40.43 5.92 37.11
C LYS A 111 -40.95 7.27 36.60
N ASP A 112 -41.20 8.22 37.51
CA ASP A 112 -41.69 9.55 37.13
C ASP A 112 -40.62 10.32 36.33
N PHE A 113 -39.36 10.19 36.76
CA PHE A 113 -38.21 10.74 36.04
C PHE A 113 -38.05 10.14 34.63
N PHE A 114 -38.19 8.82 34.50
CA PHE A 114 -38.11 8.12 33.22
C PHE A 114 -39.25 8.51 32.28
N LEU A 115 -40.45 8.74 32.81
CA LEU A 115 -41.58 9.20 32.02
C LEU A 115 -41.32 10.59 31.39
N ASP A 116 -40.78 11.53 32.17
CA ASP A 116 -40.37 12.85 31.66
C ASP A 116 -39.31 12.75 30.57
N TYR A 117 -38.40 11.78 30.70
CA TYR A 117 -37.35 11.50 29.72
C TYR A 117 -37.93 11.01 28.40
N LEU A 118 -38.84 10.04 28.45
CA LEU A 118 -39.55 9.52 27.26
C LEU A 118 -40.36 10.63 26.55
N LEU A 119 -40.89 11.62 27.28
CA LEU A 119 -41.68 12.72 26.70
C LEU A 119 -40.79 13.63 25.85
N LYS A 120 -39.55 13.85 26.29
CA LYS A 120 -38.54 14.58 25.52
C LYS A 120 -38.19 13.83 24.24
N ILE A 121 -38.00 12.51 24.32
CA ILE A 121 -37.71 11.68 23.13
C ILE A 121 -38.86 11.75 22.13
N LYS A 122 -40.10 11.60 22.58
CA LYS A 122 -41.28 11.69 21.72
C LYS A 122 -41.36 13.02 20.96
N LYS A 123 -40.92 14.13 21.59
CA LYS A 123 -40.87 15.45 20.95
C LYS A 123 -39.73 15.60 19.94
N HIS A 124 -38.57 15.03 20.24
CA HIS A 124 -37.35 15.17 19.42
C HIS A 124 -37.18 14.08 18.36
N GLY A 125 -37.91 12.98 18.45
CA GLY A 125 -37.83 11.83 17.56
C GLY A 125 -36.82 10.79 18.01
N VAL A 126 -35.55 11.17 18.18
CA VAL A 126 -34.45 10.24 18.51
C VAL A 126 -33.57 10.79 19.64
N ALA A 127 -33.17 9.93 20.57
CA ALA A 127 -32.16 10.23 21.57
C ALA A 127 -31.12 9.11 21.67
N ALA A 128 -30.00 9.44 22.29
CA ALA A 128 -28.88 8.54 22.53
C ALA A 128 -28.63 8.36 24.03
N LEU A 129 -28.51 7.10 24.46
CA LEU A 129 -28.07 6.75 25.82
C LEU A 129 -26.57 6.45 25.80
N HIS A 130 -25.85 6.99 26.79
CA HIS A 130 -24.44 6.69 26.98
C HIS A 130 -24.22 5.35 27.64
N TRP A 131 -23.11 4.72 27.27
CA TRP A 131 -22.72 3.39 27.70
C TRP A 131 -21.76 3.43 28.89
N ILE A 132 -22.02 2.64 29.94
CA ILE A 132 -21.13 2.43 31.09
C ILE A 132 -20.81 0.94 31.22
N ASN A 133 -19.51 0.58 31.25
CA ASN A 133 -19.08 -0.81 31.39
C ASN A 133 -18.85 -1.16 32.87
N PHE A 134 -19.54 -2.18 33.38
CA PHE A 134 -19.34 -2.71 34.72
C PHE A 134 -18.26 -3.79 34.72
N LEU A 135 -17.36 -3.74 35.70
CA LEU A 135 -16.26 -4.69 35.81
C LEU A 135 -16.67 -5.95 36.59
N PRO A 136 -16.26 -7.15 36.15
CA PRO A 136 -16.57 -8.39 36.87
C PRO A 136 -15.84 -8.47 38.22
N ILE A 137 -16.47 -9.10 39.20
CA ILE A 137 -15.96 -9.31 40.57
C ILE A 137 -15.89 -10.82 40.83
N GLU A 138 -14.89 -11.27 41.61
CA GLU A 138 -14.75 -12.67 41.97
C GLU A 138 -15.75 -13.03 43.07
N ILE A 139 -16.95 -13.46 42.68
CA ILE A 139 -18.01 -13.83 43.62
C ILE A 139 -17.75 -15.26 44.11
N GLY A 140 -17.38 -15.37 45.39
CA GLY A 140 -17.49 -16.63 46.11
C GLY A 140 -18.97 -17.00 46.30
N VAL A 141 -19.49 -17.90 45.45
CA VAL A 141 -20.68 -18.74 45.70
C VAL A 141 -22.09 -18.12 45.52
N SER A 142 -22.26 -16.84 45.13
CA SER A 142 -23.59 -16.34 44.71
C SER A 142 -23.75 -16.41 43.18
N ASN A 143 -24.74 -17.19 42.70
CA ASN A 143 -25.13 -17.25 41.28
C ASN A 143 -25.89 -16.00 40.80
N ASP A 144 -26.12 -15.04 41.69
CA ASP A 144 -26.89 -13.83 41.43
C ASP A 144 -25.95 -12.65 41.14
N TYR A 145 -25.39 -12.66 39.93
CA TYR A 145 -24.42 -11.68 39.47
C TYR A 145 -25.01 -10.26 39.44
N ILE A 146 -26.29 -10.11 39.06
CA ILE A 146 -26.88 -8.78 38.81
C ILE A 146 -27.33 -8.07 40.07
N ASN A 147 -27.87 -8.77 41.07
CA ASN A 147 -28.21 -8.11 42.33
C ASN A 147 -26.97 -7.62 43.09
N HIS A 148 -25.77 -8.15 42.80
CA HIS A 148 -24.53 -7.61 43.35
C HIS A 148 -24.23 -6.19 42.82
N PHE A 149 -24.58 -5.90 41.56
CA PHE A 149 -24.43 -4.55 40.98
C PHE A 149 -25.51 -3.58 41.45
N CYS A 150 -26.49 -4.03 42.25
CA CYS A 150 -27.35 -3.14 43.02
C CYS A 150 -26.62 -2.49 44.21
N GLU A 151 -25.34 -2.83 44.45
CA GLU A 151 -24.40 -2.08 45.30
C GLU A 151 -23.41 -1.27 44.46
N PHE A 152 -22.73 -0.29 45.07
CA PHE A 152 -21.70 0.50 44.39
C PHE A 152 -20.58 -0.42 43.89
N SER A 153 -20.48 -0.55 42.58
CA SER A 153 -19.57 -1.43 41.86
C SER A 153 -18.71 -0.62 40.90
N GLU A 154 -17.47 -1.06 40.69
CA GLU A 154 -16.56 -0.38 39.78
C GLU A 154 -17.06 -0.45 38.33
N CYS A 155 -17.11 0.70 37.68
CA CYS A 155 -17.49 0.83 36.29
C CYS A 155 -16.66 1.90 35.58
N THR A 156 -16.59 1.78 34.26
CA THR A 156 -15.87 2.71 33.39
C THR A 156 -16.79 3.45 32.45
N ASP A 157 -16.45 4.71 32.19
CA ASP A 157 -17.09 5.58 31.20
C ASP A 157 -16.16 5.68 29.97
N PRO A 158 -16.35 4.84 28.95
CA PRO A 158 -15.49 4.81 27.78
C PRO A 158 -15.64 6.08 26.94
N PRO A 159 -14.58 6.51 26.24
CA PRO A 159 -14.52 7.84 25.64
C PRO A 159 -15.25 7.99 24.32
N ILE A 160 -15.34 6.87 23.62
CA ILE A 160 -16.26 6.66 22.52
C ILE A 160 -17.29 5.71 23.11
N ALA A 161 -18.16 6.24 23.96
CA ALA A 161 -19.32 5.48 24.39
C ALA A 161 -20.09 5.13 23.11
N HIS A 162 -20.20 3.85 22.77
CA HIS A 162 -21.16 3.49 21.74
C HIS A 162 -22.52 3.89 22.28
N GLN A 163 -23.12 4.91 21.68
CA GLN A 163 -24.45 5.33 22.07
C GLN A 163 -25.43 4.25 21.62
N LYS A 164 -26.54 4.10 22.32
CA LYS A 164 -27.68 3.29 21.87
C LYS A 164 -28.85 4.21 21.57
N ALA A 165 -29.40 4.07 20.37
CA ALA A 165 -30.51 4.91 19.95
C ALA A 165 -31.83 4.44 20.59
N ILE A 166 -32.55 5.38 21.18
CA ILE A 166 -33.95 5.25 21.59
C ILE A 166 -34.78 6.22 20.75
N TYR A 167 -35.91 5.76 20.24
CA TYR A 167 -36.62 6.53 19.22
C TYR A 167 -38.13 6.39 19.31
N SER A 168 -38.82 7.42 18.85
CA SER A 168 -40.26 7.45 18.78
C SER A 168 -40.79 6.58 17.64
N ARG A 169 -42.04 6.12 17.78
CA ARG A 169 -42.73 5.30 16.77
C ARG A 169 -42.71 5.94 15.38
N GLU A 170 -42.85 7.25 15.30
CA GLU A 170 -42.94 8.00 14.04
C GLU A 170 -41.63 7.88 13.23
N MET A 171 -40.47 7.80 13.90
CA MET A 171 -39.17 7.70 13.22
C MET A 171 -39.01 6.39 12.45
N LEU A 172 -39.71 5.32 12.86
CA LEU A 172 -39.63 4.01 12.22
C LEU A 172 -40.21 3.96 10.80
N GLU A 173 -40.90 5.00 10.35
CA GLU A 173 -41.47 5.08 8.98
C GLU A 173 -40.47 5.59 7.95
N HIS A 174 -39.54 6.45 8.39
CA HIS A 174 -38.64 7.17 7.51
C HIS A 174 -37.17 6.87 7.78
N ALA A 175 -36.87 6.13 8.84
CA ALA A 175 -35.52 5.80 9.25
C ALA A 175 -35.28 4.27 9.36
N GLN A 176 -34.01 3.88 9.31
CA GLN A 176 -33.55 2.51 9.53
C GLN A 176 -32.38 2.48 10.52
N THR A 177 -32.25 1.37 11.24
CA THR A 177 -31.18 1.15 12.21
C THR A 177 -29.89 0.75 11.50
N VAL A 178 -28.75 1.24 11.97
CA VAL A 178 -27.43 0.76 11.52
C VAL A 178 -26.93 -0.41 12.37
N THR A 179 -25.92 -1.12 11.88
CA THR A 179 -25.26 -2.19 12.66
C THR A 179 -24.76 -1.65 14.01
N GLY A 180 -25.10 -2.33 15.11
CA GLY A 180 -24.80 -1.90 16.48
C GLY A 180 -25.85 -0.97 17.11
N ASN A 181 -26.89 -0.57 16.36
CA ASN A 181 -28.02 0.26 16.83
C ASN A 181 -27.60 1.62 17.44
N HIS A 182 -26.53 2.22 16.92
CA HIS A 182 -25.94 3.44 17.49
C HIS A 182 -26.66 4.74 17.13
N HIS A 183 -27.28 4.79 15.96
CA HIS A 183 -28.07 5.90 15.47
C HIS A 183 -29.09 5.37 14.44
N LEU A 184 -30.00 6.23 14.01
CA LEU A 184 -30.87 5.97 12.87
C LEU A 184 -30.34 6.72 11.64
N ILE A 185 -30.47 6.12 10.46
CA ILE A 185 -30.22 6.79 9.18
C ILE A 185 -31.54 6.98 8.44
N ASP A 186 -31.67 8.11 7.76
CA ASP A 186 -32.82 8.43 6.91
C ASP A 186 -32.83 7.47 5.69
N ARG A 187 -33.99 6.86 5.42
CA ARG A 187 -34.14 5.85 4.35
C ARG A 187 -33.98 6.43 2.94
N VAL A 188 -34.17 7.73 2.74
CA VAL A 188 -34.14 8.38 1.43
C VAL A 188 -32.76 8.96 1.15
N THR A 189 -32.18 9.65 2.12
CA THR A 189 -30.92 10.37 1.96
C THR A 189 -29.70 9.56 2.40
N GLY A 190 -29.89 8.52 3.21
CA GLY A 190 -28.81 7.70 3.78
C GLY A 190 -28.01 8.40 4.88
N ASN A 191 -28.38 9.63 5.27
CA ASN A 191 -27.66 10.40 6.27
C ASN A 191 -28.10 10.03 7.70
N PRO A 192 -27.21 10.13 8.70
CA PRO A 192 -27.58 9.99 10.11
C PRO A 192 -28.62 11.04 10.54
N LEU A 193 -29.60 10.62 11.34
CA LEU A 193 -30.56 11.53 11.96
C LEU A 193 -29.95 12.19 13.20
N ASP A 194 -30.26 13.48 13.38
CA ASP A 194 -29.88 14.22 14.58
C ASP A 194 -30.52 13.57 15.82
N GLN A 195 -29.69 13.31 16.83
CA GLN A 195 -30.12 12.71 18.09
C GLN A 195 -29.77 13.61 19.27
N ILE A 196 -30.70 13.75 20.22
CA ILE A 196 -30.42 14.45 21.47
C ILE A 196 -29.63 13.54 22.41
N ILE A 197 -28.64 14.10 23.07
CA ILE A 197 -27.88 13.42 24.12
C ILE A 197 -28.52 13.79 25.46
N LEU A 198 -28.91 12.79 26.24
CA LEU A 198 -29.51 13.00 27.55
C LEU A 198 -28.61 12.38 28.61
N GLU A 199 -28.11 13.21 29.52
CA GLU A 199 -26.98 12.87 30.41
C GLU A 199 -27.38 12.13 31.70
N ASP A 200 -28.68 12.11 32.02
CA ASP A 200 -29.16 11.58 33.30
C ASP A 200 -29.43 10.06 33.28
N ILE A 201 -29.57 9.47 32.09
CA ILE A 201 -29.84 8.04 31.91
C ILE A 201 -28.71 7.44 31.09
N ALA A 202 -28.28 6.27 31.53
CA ALA A 202 -27.21 5.51 30.90
C ALA A 202 -27.65 4.08 30.63
N LEU A 203 -26.80 3.38 29.88
CA LEU A 203 -26.89 1.96 29.63
C LEU A 203 -25.76 1.29 30.39
N ALA A 204 -26.09 0.61 31.48
CA ALA A 204 -25.19 -0.28 32.18
C ALA A 204 -24.95 -1.53 31.36
N HIS A 205 -23.71 -1.94 31.22
CA HIS A 205 -23.36 -3.10 30.42
C HIS A 205 -22.34 -3.99 31.03
N PHE A 206 -22.52 -5.26 30.71
CA PHE A 206 -21.79 -6.36 31.28
C PHE A 206 -21.10 -7.14 30.15
N PRO A 207 -20.05 -6.57 29.53
CA PRO A 207 -19.37 -7.19 28.38
C PRO A 207 -18.78 -8.55 28.75
N ILE A 208 -18.21 -8.60 29.97
CA ILE A 208 -17.62 -9.77 30.59
C ILE A 208 -18.23 -9.94 31.98
N ARG A 209 -18.75 -11.14 32.25
CA ARG A 209 -19.52 -11.45 33.48
C ARG A 209 -18.83 -12.50 34.34
N SER A 210 -18.21 -13.49 33.70
CA SER A 210 -17.49 -14.57 34.35
C SER A 210 -16.34 -15.08 33.50
N LYS A 211 -15.41 -15.83 34.09
CA LYS A 211 -14.30 -16.48 33.37
C LYS A 211 -14.84 -17.40 32.25
N ALA A 212 -15.86 -18.20 32.57
CA ALA A 212 -16.47 -19.13 31.61
C ALA A 212 -17.14 -18.39 30.44
N GLN A 213 -17.92 -17.35 30.73
CA GLN A 213 -18.57 -16.53 29.70
C GLN A 213 -17.54 -15.79 28.84
N ALA A 214 -16.46 -15.26 29.43
CA ALA A 214 -15.38 -14.61 28.68
C ALA A 214 -14.73 -15.56 27.68
N ILE A 215 -14.37 -16.77 28.12
CA ILE A 215 -13.75 -17.80 27.26
C ILE A 215 -14.69 -18.15 26.10
N THR A 216 -15.96 -18.45 26.38
CA THR A 216 -16.94 -18.80 25.35
C THR A 216 -17.14 -17.65 24.36
N LYS A 217 -17.32 -16.41 24.85
CA LYS A 217 -17.52 -15.21 24.00
C LYS A 217 -16.33 -14.99 23.07
N ILE A 218 -15.10 -15.09 23.58
CA ILE A 218 -13.87 -14.84 22.82
C ILE A 218 -13.62 -15.93 21.77
N LEU A 219 -13.75 -17.21 22.14
CA LEU A 219 -13.53 -18.32 21.21
C LEU A 219 -14.56 -18.32 20.08
N THR A 220 -15.84 -18.13 20.41
CA THR A 220 -16.93 -18.08 19.43
C THR A 220 -16.79 -16.87 18.50
N ASN A 221 -16.41 -15.71 19.04
CA ASN A 221 -16.14 -14.52 18.23
C ASN A 221 -14.95 -14.73 17.30
N ALA A 222 -13.83 -15.29 17.77
CA ALA A 222 -12.65 -15.55 16.95
C ALA A 222 -12.97 -16.47 15.76
N ILE A 223 -13.83 -17.47 15.95
CA ILE A 223 -14.25 -18.39 14.89
C ILE A 223 -15.20 -17.71 13.90
N SER A 224 -16.15 -16.90 14.40
CA SER A 224 -17.00 -16.09 13.52
C SER A 224 -16.19 -15.09 12.69
N LEU A 225 -15.18 -14.47 13.29
CA LEU A 225 -14.29 -13.52 12.61
C LEU A 225 -13.42 -14.22 11.55
N ASN A 226 -12.91 -15.42 11.81
CA ASN A 226 -12.22 -16.24 10.81
C ASN A 226 -13.09 -16.64 9.60
N SER A 227 -14.43 -16.52 9.69
CA SER A 227 -15.34 -16.77 8.57
C SER A 227 -15.61 -15.54 7.69
N ARG A 228 -15.07 -14.36 8.07
CA ARG A 228 -15.25 -13.08 7.37
C ARG A 228 -13.93 -12.66 6.72
N SER A 229 -14.00 -11.90 5.64
CA SER A 229 -12.83 -11.22 5.07
C SER A 229 -12.46 -10.04 5.97
N LEU A 230 -11.54 -10.26 6.92
CA LEU A 230 -11.07 -9.22 7.84
C LEU A 230 -9.97 -8.38 7.22
N ALA A 231 -9.96 -7.07 7.48
CA ALA A 231 -8.82 -6.21 7.17
C ALA A 231 -7.65 -6.45 8.14
N GLU A 232 -6.43 -6.13 7.71
CA GLU A 232 -5.22 -6.27 8.56
C GLU A 232 -5.34 -5.41 9.84
N GLY A 233 -5.28 -6.06 11.01
CA GLY A 233 -5.44 -5.43 12.34
C GLY A 233 -6.88 -5.37 12.87
N GLU A 234 -7.88 -5.75 12.08
CA GLU A 234 -9.27 -5.79 12.51
C GLU A 234 -9.49 -6.96 13.49
N SER A 235 -10.08 -6.67 14.66
CA SER A 235 -10.31 -7.66 15.73
C SER A 235 -9.05 -8.37 16.26
N PHE A 236 -7.85 -7.81 16.03
CA PHE A 236 -6.56 -8.37 16.46
C PHE A 236 -6.52 -8.73 17.96
N HIS A 237 -7.10 -7.88 18.80
CA HIS A 237 -7.23 -8.08 20.24
C HIS A 237 -8.03 -9.35 20.60
N ILE A 238 -9.03 -9.75 19.81
CA ILE A 238 -9.79 -11.00 20.03
C ILE A 238 -8.91 -12.22 19.75
N PHE A 239 -8.06 -12.16 18.71
CA PHE A 239 -7.14 -13.25 18.37
C PHE A 239 -5.98 -13.38 19.36
N GLU A 240 -5.45 -12.27 19.88
CA GLU A 240 -4.44 -12.28 20.94
C GLU A 240 -4.97 -12.95 22.21
N ILE A 241 -6.16 -12.54 22.68
CA ILE A 241 -6.75 -13.12 23.89
C ILE A 241 -7.14 -14.58 23.65
N LYS A 242 -7.62 -14.93 22.44
CA LYS A 242 -7.86 -16.33 22.05
C LYS A 242 -6.57 -17.16 22.14
N ASN A 243 -5.45 -16.65 21.63
CA ASN A 243 -4.15 -17.34 21.71
C ASN A 243 -3.68 -17.48 23.17
N GLU A 244 -3.91 -16.48 24.02
CA GLU A 244 -3.62 -16.52 25.46
C GLU A 244 -4.48 -17.57 26.18
N ILE A 245 -5.79 -17.65 25.89
CA ILE A 245 -6.68 -18.67 26.44
C ILE A 245 -6.21 -20.06 26.02
N VAL A 246 -5.84 -20.25 24.75
CA VAL A 246 -5.36 -21.54 24.23
C VAL A 246 -4.01 -21.92 24.84
N SER A 247 -3.06 -20.99 24.95
CA SER A 247 -1.73 -21.25 25.53
C SER A 247 -1.80 -21.54 27.04
N ASN A 248 -2.79 -20.95 27.73
CA ASN A 248 -3.07 -21.21 29.15
C ASN A 248 -4.06 -22.36 29.37
N ASN A 249 -4.17 -23.29 28.42
CA ASN A 249 -4.97 -24.52 28.55
C ASN A 249 -6.46 -24.26 28.84
N TYR A 250 -7.05 -23.31 28.11
CA TYR A 250 -8.44 -22.85 28.23
C TYR A 250 -8.78 -22.25 29.60
N GLN A 251 -7.81 -21.56 30.21
CA GLN A 251 -8.00 -20.82 31.46
C GLN A 251 -7.81 -19.32 31.25
N LEU A 252 -8.58 -18.52 31.99
CA LEU A 252 -8.49 -17.06 31.97
C LEU A 252 -8.56 -16.52 33.39
N ASP A 253 -7.63 -15.66 33.76
CA ASP A 253 -7.60 -15.03 35.09
C ASP A 253 -8.70 -13.96 35.22
N ILE A 254 -9.22 -13.75 36.43
CA ILE A 254 -10.23 -12.72 36.72
C ILE A 254 -9.65 -11.33 36.47
N LYS A 255 -8.34 -11.12 36.73
CA LYS A 255 -7.67 -9.87 36.42
C LYS A 255 -7.75 -9.57 34.93
N LYS A 256 -7.51 -10.58 34.09
CA LYS A 256 -7.62 -10.44 32.63
C LYS A 256 -9.06 -10.19 32.18
N CYS A 257 -10.04 -10.86 32.79
CA CYS A 257 -11.47 -10.59 32.53
C CYS A 257 -11.83 -9.12 32.83
N ARG A 258 -11.29 -8.57 33.92
CA ARG A 258 -11.46 -7.16 34.30
C ARG A 258 -10.76 -6.21 33.35
N GLU A 259 -9.57 -6.53 32.88
CA GLU A 259 -8.86 -5.77 31.85
C GLU A 259 -9.67 -5.69 30.55
N ILE A 260 -10.23 -6.83 30.10
CA ILE A 260 -11.07 -6.89 28.89
C ILE A 260 -12.33 -6.03 29.04
N ALA A 261 -13.01 -6.09 30.19
CA ALA A 261 -14.17 -5.25 30.48
C ALA A 261 -13.80 -3.76 30.57
N TYR A 262 -12.65 -3.44 31.17
CA TYR A 262 -12.17 -2.07 31.36
C TYR A 262 -11.94 -1.35 30.02
N SER A 263 -11.34 -2.04 29.04
CA SER A 263 -11.04 -1.49 27.72
C SER A 263 -12.13 -1.76 26.67
N TYR A 264 -13.28 -2.31 27.05
CA TYR A 264 -14.32 -2.68 26.10
C TYR A 264 -14.90 -1.44 25.40
N GLY A 265 -14.94 -1.44 24.07
CA GLY A 265 -15.41 -0.30 23.28
C GLY A 265 -14.44 0.88 23.22
N VAL A 266 -13.18 0.72 23.67
CA VAL A 266 -12.16 1.79 23.62
C VAL A 266 -11.26 1.60 22.40
N PRO A 267 -11.16 2.59 21.50
CA PRO A 267 -10.31 2.47 20.32
C PRO A 267 -8.81 2.38 20.67
N PRO A 268 -8.00 1.67 19.88
CA PRO A 268 -6.55 1.51 20.14
C PRO A 268 -5.76 2.82 20.21
N PHE A 269 -6.26 3.89 19.57
CA PHE A 269 -5.65 5.21 19.53
C PHE A 269 -6.11 6.15 20.65
N TYR A 270 -6.96 5.70 21.57
CA TYR A 270 -7.40 6.50 22.70
C TYR A 270 -6.32 6.55 23.79
N THR A 271 -5.78 7.74 24.04
CA THR A 271 -4.57 7.94 24.87
C THR A 271 -4.84 8.55 26.24
N LYS A 272 -6.09 8.87 26.59
CA LYS A 272 -6.44 9.34 27.93
C LYS A 272 -6.80 8.13 28.80
N GLU A 273 -6.61 8.27 30.10
CA GLU A 273 -7.01 7.25 31.07
C GLU A 273 -8.55 7.16 31.14
N ILE A 274 -9.08 5.94 31.05
CA ILE A 274 -10.52 5.70 31.20
C ILE A 274 -10.85 5.89 32.68
N LYS A 275 -11.79 6.79 32.98
CA LYS A 275 -12.15 7.08 34.35
C LYS A 275 -12.81 5.86 34.97
N LEU A 276 -12.22 5.36 36.05
CA LEU A 276 -12.86 4.42 36.94
C LEU A 276 -13.80 5.21 37.87
N SER A 277 -15.03 4.73 37.99
CA SER A 277 -16.08 5.31 38.82
C SER A 277 -16.80 4.18 39.56
N ASN A 278 -17.61 4.53 40.55
CA ASN A 278 -18.50 3.57 41.18
C ASN A 278 -19.92 3.84 40.69
N GLY A 279 -20.46 2.85 40.00
CA GLY A 279 -21.83 2.81 39.49
C GLY A 279 -22.68 1.85 40.31
N LYS A 280 -23.98 1.87 40.07
CA LYS A 280 -24.98 1.07 40.77
C LYS A 280 -26.15 0.93 39.83
N LEU A 281 -26.60 -0.30 39.66
CA LEU A 281 -27.86 -0.61 39.03
C LEU A 281 -28.98 -0.22 40.00
N ASN A 282 -29.82 0.74 39.63
CA ASN A 282 -30.92 1.26 40.47
C ASN A 282 -32.27 1.01 39.75
N PRO A 283 -33.42 0.83 40.45
CA PRO A 283 -33.67 1.11 41.87
C PRO A 283 -34.16 -0.05 42.77
N PHE A 284 -34.58 -1.21 42.24
CA PHE A 284 -35.09 -2.32 43.06
C PHE A 284 -34.35 -3.64 42.80
N CYS A 285 -34.04 -4.37 43.89
CA CYS A 285 -33.49 -5.72 43.78
C CYS A 285 -34.48 -6.63 43.05
N ILE A 286 -33.95 -7.49 42.19
CA ILE A 286 -34.72 -8.43 41.40
C ILE A 286 -34.83 -9.74 42.18
N GLU A 287 -35.98 -10.39 42.19
CA GLU A 287 -36.09 -11.75 42.72
C GLU A 287 -35.80 -12.75 41.59
N HIS A 288 -34.63 -13.38 41.61
CA HIS A 288 -34.29 -14.43 40.64
C HIS A 288 -34.86 -15.80 41.07
N LYS A 289 -35.52 -16.47 40.14
CA LYS A 289 -36.12 -17.80 40.35
C LYS A 289 -35.43 -18.91 39.56
N TYR A 290 -34.62 -18.56 38.57
CA TYR A 290 -34.07 -19.51 37.59
C TYR A 290 -32.55 -19.54 37.55
N THR A 291 -31.85 -19.00 38.56
CA THR A 291 -30.37 -19.06 38.66
C THR A 291 -29.80 -20.48 38.65
N ASN A 292 -30.61 -21.47 39.02
CA ASN A 292 -30.27 -22.89 38.94
C ASN A 292 -30.29 -23.46 37.52
N LEU A 293 -30.90 -22.75 36.56
CA LEU A 293 -30.93 -23.09 35.14
C LEU A 293 -29.76 -22.46 34.36
N ASN A 294 -28.94 -21.62 35.00
CA ASN A 294 -27.73 -21.05 34.41
C ASN A 294 -26.76 -22.20 34.08
N ASN A 295 -26.60 -22.55 32.80
CA ASN A 295 -25.78 -23.66 32.37
C ASN A 295 -24.72 -23.22 31.36
N LEU A 296 -23.71 -22.51 31.86
CA LEU A 296 -22.52 -22.15 31.10
C LEU A 296 -21.60 -23.37 30.94
N SER A 297 -21.80 -24.13 29.86
CA SER A 297 -20.93 -25.27 29.51
C SER A 297 -20.03 -24.93 28.34
N VAL A 298 -18.72 -24.80 28.61
CA VAL A 298 -17.68 -24.67 27.56
C VAL A 298 -17.73 -25.83 26.57
N LEU A 299 -18.14 -27.03 27.02
CA LEU A 299 -18.29 -28.22 26.17
C LEU A 299 -19.45 -28.10 25.17
N ARG A 300 -20.55 -27.42 25.51
CA ARG A 300 -21.64 -27.16 24.55
C ARG A 300 -21.23 -26.11 23.52
N SER A 301 -20.46 -25.11 23.94
CA SER A 301 -19.87 -24.12 23.03
C SER A 301 -18.95 -24.75 21.98
N LEU A 302 -18.30 -25.89 22.27
CA LEU A 302 -17.52 -26.64 21.28
C LEU A 302 -18.38 -27.22 20.15
N ASP A 303 -19.63 -27.57 20.41
CA ASP A 303 -20.57 -28.05 19.38
C ASP A 303 -21.01 -26.89 18.48
N THR A 304 -21.28 -25.72 19.05
CA THR A 304 -21.52 -24.47 18.29
C THR A 304 -20.31 -24.13 17.41
N ILE A 305 -19.10 -24.29 17.94
CA ILE A 305 -17.83 -24.12 17.22
C ILE A 305 -17.70 -25.13 16.08
N ALA A 306 -17.95 -26.41 16.33
CA ALA A 306 -17.88 -27.49 15.34
C ALA A 306 -18.90 -27.27 14.19
N ASN A 307 -20.13 -26.86 14.53
CA ASN A 307 -21.17 -26.52 13.56
C ASN A 307 -20.79 -25.29 12.71
N SER A 308 -20.13 -24.29 13.31
CA SER A 308 -19.60 -23.14 12.56
C SER A 308 -18.47 -23.54 11.61
N PHE A 309 -17.59 -24.47 12.01
CA PHE A 309 -16.56 -25.04 11.12
C PHE A 309 -17.20 -25.80 9.94
N ALA A 310 -18.17 -26.67 10.20
CA ALA A 310 -18.87 -27.41 9.15
C ALA A 310 -19.57 -26.47 8.14
N LYS A 311 -20.17 -25.38 8.63
CA LYS A 311 -20.80 -24.35 7.79
C LYS A 311 -19.79 -23.65 6.87
N ASN A 312 -18.62 -23.29 7.40
CA ASN A 312 -17.56 -22.66 6.61
C ASN A 312 -17.03 -23.59 5.53
N THR A 313 -16.85 -24.88 5.83
CA THR A 313 -16.47 -25.90 4.85
C THR A 313 -17.51 -26.02 3.74
N GLN A 314 -18.81 -25.97 4.06
CA GLN A 314 -19.89 -26.01 3.07
C GLN A 314 -19.89 -24.77 2.15
N VAL A 315 -19.72 -23.57 2.71
CA VAL A 315 -19.65 -22.31 1.94
C VAL A 315 -18.43 -22.27 1.02
N LEU A 316 -17.28 -22.73 1.52
CA LEU A 316 -16.07 -22.89 0.71
C LEU A 316 -16.29 -23.87 -0.44
N LYS A 317 -16.97 -24.99 -0.17
CA LYS A 317 -17.30 -25.98 -1.20
C LYS A 317 -18.20 -25.40 -2.30
N VAL A 318 -19.26 -24.68 -1.93
CA VAL A 318 -20.14 -24.01 -2.91
C VAL A 318 -19.40 -22.93 -3.71
N LYS A 319 -18.49 -22.18 -3.08
CA LYS A 319 -17.65 -21.21 -3.78
C LYS A 319 -16.69 -21.88 -4.75
N ILE A 320 -16.06 -23.00 -4.35
CA ILE A 320 -15.19 -23.79 -5.22
C ILE A 320 -15.99 -24.33 -6.41
N ASP A 321 -17.15 -24.94 -6.17
CA ASP A 321 -18.02 -25.46 -7.25
C ASP A 321 -18.47 -24.34 -8.21
N CYS A 322 -18.74 -23.13 -7.69
CA CYS A 322 -19.10 -21.97 -8.50
C CYS A 322 -17.91 -21.42 -9.32
N LEU A 323 -16.71 -21.39 -8.72
CA LEU A 323 -15.48 -21.01 -9.42
C LEU A 323 -15.11 -22.03 -10.51
N GLU A 324 -15.29 -23.32 -10.24
CA GLU A 324 -15.08 -24.39 -11.24
C GLU A 324 -16.06 -24.26 -12.41
N GLN A 325 -17.33 -23.93 -12.16
CA GLN A 325 -18.32 -23.65 -13.22
C GLN A 325 -17.99 -22.39 -14.03
N GLN A 326 -17.56 -21.32 -13.36
CA GLN A 326 -17.13 -20.09 -14.03
C GLN A 326 -15.88 -20.32 -14.89
N GLN A 327 -14.97 -21.20 -14.44
CA GLN A 327 -13.80 -21.61 -15.21
C GLN A 327 -14.20 -22.43 -16.44
N GLU A 328 -15.14 -23.38 -16.33
CA GLU A 328 -15.66 -24.12 -17.50
C GLU A 328 -16.37 -23.21 -18.52
N GLU A 329 -17.14 -22.22 -18.07
CA GLU A 329 -17.75 -21.23 -18.97
C GLU A 329 -16.70 -20.33 -19.63
N SER A 330 -15.71 -19.87 -18.86
CA SER A 330 -14.59 -19.09 -19.37
C SER A 330 -13.79 -19.88 -20.42
N ASP A 331 -13.59 -21.17 -20.22
CA ASP A 331 -12.88 -22.04 -21.16
C ASP A 331 -13.68 -22.26 -22.45
N LYS A 332 -15.01 -22.39 -22.36
CA LYS A 332 -15.90 -22.43 -23.54
C LYS A 332 -15.89 -21.12 -24.32
N ILE A 333 -15.92 -19.99 -23.62
CA ILE A 333 -15.83 -18.66 -24.22
C ILE A 333 -14.46 -18.46 -24.88
N ASN A 334 -13.38 -18.84 -24.22
CA ASN A 334 -12.02 -18.80 -24.76
C ASN A 334 -11.88 -19.70 -26.01
N TYR A 335 -12.50 -20.88 -26.02
CA TYR A 335 -12.52 -21.74 -27.20
C TYR A 335 -13.27 -21.09 -28.37
N SER A 336 -14.44 -20.50 -28.11
CA SER A 336 -15.21 -19.77 -29.13
C SER A 336 -14.48 -18.53 -29.65
N LEU A 337 -13.79 -17.79 -28.77
CA LEU A 337 -12.96 -16.64 -29.15
C LEU A 337 -11.76 -17.06 -29.99
N ARG A 338 -11.13 -18.20 -29.69
CA ARG A 338 -10.04 -18.75 -30.52
C ARG A 338 -10.50 -19.10 -31.94
N GLU A 339 -11.70 -19.67 -32.10
CA GLU A 339 -12.26 -19.90 -33.45
C GLU A 339 -12.55 -18.59 -34.19
N GLN A 340 -13.07 -17.58 -33.50
CA GLN A 340 -13.30 -16.25 -34.09
C GLN A 340 -11.98 -15.56 -34.44
N ILE A 341 -10.94 -15.65 -33.60
CA ILE A 341 -9.61 -15.11 -33.87
C ILE A 341 -8.99 -15.79 -35.10
N MET A 342 -9.06 -17.12 -35.22
CA MET A 342 -8.57 -17.81 -36.41
C MET A 342 -9.31 -17.37 -37.69
N SER A 343 -10.62 -17.14 -37.60
CA SER A 343 -11.40 -16.61 -38.73
C SER A 343 -11.00 -15.18 -39.08
N PHE A 344 -10.77 -14.32 -38.08
CA PHE A 344 -10.31 -12.94 -38.29
C PHE A 344 -8.87 -12.89 -38.83
N GLU A 345 -7.97 -13.75 -38.35
CA GLU A 345 -6.60 -13.85 -38.86
C GLU A 345 -6.60 -14.24 -40.35
N GLN A 346 -7.47 -15.17 -40.75
CA GLN A 346 -7.63 -15.56 -42.15
C GLN A 346 -8.15 -14.38 -43.00
N GLN A 347 -9.16 -13.66 -42.53
CA GLN A 347 -9.66 -12.45 -43.21
C GLN A 347 -8.60 -11.35 -43.29
N ASN A 348 -7.78 -11.19 -42.24
CA ASN A 348 -6.73 -10.17 -42.18
C ASN A 348 -5.58 -10.51 -43.14
N GLN A 349 -5.24 -11.79 -43.33
CA GLN A 349 -4.30 -12.22 -44.37
C GLN A 349 -4.80 -11.90 -45.78
N GLU A 350 -6.10 -12.11 -46.07
CA GLU A 350 -6.71 -11.72 -47.34
C GLU A 350 -6.68 -10.19 -47.53
N LEU A 351 -6.98 -9.43 -46.48
CA LEU A 351 -6.94 -7.96 -46.50
C LEU A 351 -5.52 -7.42 -46.72
N GLN A 352 -4.51 -8.04 -46.11
CA GLN A 352 -3.09 -7.71 -46.33
C GLN A 352 -2.67 -7.98 -47.78
N ALA A 353 -3.11 -9.09 -48.37
CA ALA A 353 -2.85 -9.39 -49.78
C ALA A 353 -3.47 -8.32 -50.71
N VAL A 354 -4.71 -7.89 -50.43
CA VAL A 354 -5.39 -6.82 -51.17
C VAL A 354 -4.69 -5.46 -50.97
N GLN A 355 -4.27 -5.13 -49.76
CA GLN A 355 -3.51 -3.91 -49.47
C GLN A 355 -2.16 -3.88 -50.19
N GLN A 356 -1.48 -5.02 -50.29
CA GLN A 356 -0.23 -5.14 -51.02
C GLN A 356 -0.43 -4.93 -52.53
N GLN A 357 -1.53 -5.46 -53.08
CA GLN A 357 -1.92 -5.20 -54.47
C GLN A 357 -2.26 -3.73 -54.71
N LEU A 358 -3.02 -3.09 -53.81
CA LEU A 358 -3.33 -1.65 -53.86
C LEU A 358 -2.08 -0.78 -53.74
N LYS A 359 -1.10 -1.18 -52.93
CA LYS A 359 0.18 -0.47 -52.79
C LYS A 359 0.97 -0.52 -54.10
N LEU A 360 1.04 -1.66 -54.76
CA LEU A 360 1.67 -1.81 -56.08
C LEU A 360 0.96 -0.96 -57.14
N THR A 361 -0.38 -0.94 -57.14
CA THR A 361 -1.14 -0.09 -58.06
C THR A 361 -0.93 1.40 -57.78
N ARG A 362 -0.90 1.83 -56.51
CA ARG A 362 -0.59 3.22 -56.13
C ARG A 362 0.82 3.64 -56.52
N GLN A 363 1.81 2.76 -56.35
CA GLN A 363 3.18 3.02 -56.82
C GLN A 363 3.23 3.18 -58.34
N HIS A 364 2.44 2.39 -59.08
CA HIS A 364 2.33 2.54 -60.53
C HIS A 364 1.67 3.86 -60.91
N ILE A 365 0.58 4.26 -60.24
CA ILE A 365 -0.08 5.56 -60.45
C ILE A 365 0.88 6.71 -60.13
N GLN A 366 1.58 6.67 -59.00
CA GLN A 366 2.60 7.68 -58.65
C GLN A 366 3.71 7.75 -59.70
N SER A 367 4.16 6.62 -60.26
CA SER A 367 5.17 6.64 -61.31
C SER A 367 4.66 7.31 -62.60
N GLN A 368 3.37 7.17 -62.91
CA GLN A 368 2.73 7.83 -64.05
C GLN A 368 2.49 9.33 -63.78
N GLU A 369 2.09 9.69 -62.56
CA GLU A 369 1.95 11.09 -62.13
C GLU A 369 3.29 11.82 -62.14
N GLN A 370 4.36 11.16 -61.68
CA GLN A 370 5.73 11.68 -61.74
C GLN A 370 6.16 11.91 -63.20
N TYR A 371 5.88 10.95 -64.10
CA TYR A 371 6.17 11.10 -65.52
C TYR A 371 5.40 12.26 -66.17
N ILE A 372 4.14 12.48 -65.79
CA ILE A 372 3.33 13.63 -66.23
C ILE A 372 3.89 14.94 -65.66
N GLN A 373 4.34 14.96 -64.40
CA GLN A 373 4.98 16.13 -63.79
C GLN A 373 6.30 16.47 -64.47
N ASP A 374 7.13 15.48 -64.80
CA ASP A 374 8.41 15.69 -65.49
C ASP A 374 8.19 16.26 -66.91
N LEU A 375 7.19 15.76 -67.64
CA LEU A 375 6.75 16.32 -68.93
C LEU A 375 6.25 17.77 -68.81
N ASN A 376 5.47 18.08 -67.77
CA ASN A 376 5.01 19.45 -67.51
C ASN A 376 6.17 20.38 -67.11
N LEU A 377 7.16 19.86 -66.39
CA LEU A 377 8.37 20.60 -66.01
C LEU A 377 9.20 20.97 -67.26
N GLU A 378 9.30 20.05 -68.22
CA GLU A 378 10.01 20.27 -69.49
C GLU A 378 9.30 21.32 -70.37
N ILE A 379 7.96 21.31 -70.39
CA ILE A 379 7.13 22.34 -71.06
C ILE A 379 7.29 23.71 -70.38
N ASN A 380 7.29 23.76 -69.05
CA ASN A 380 7.48 25.01 -68.30
C ASN A 380 8.88 25.60 -68.51
N LYS A 381 9.91 24.75 -68.58
CA LYS A 381 11.30 25.18 -68.83
C LYS A 381 11.47 25.84 -70.20
N LEU A 382 10.80 25.31 -71.23
CA LEU A 382 10.76 25.90 -72.57
C LEU A 382 9.96 27.22 -72.62
N THR A 383 9.08 27.46 -71.64
CA THR A 383 8.27 28.68 -71.53
C THR A 383 8.99 29.77 -70.72
N GLU A 384 9.74 29.38 -69.68
CA GLU A 384 10.55 30.29 -68.84
C GLU A 384 11.75 30.88 -69.60
N ASP A 385 12.39 30.12 -70.48
CA ASP A 385 13.47 30.62 -71.36
C ASP A 385 12.97 31.70 -72.34
N ARG A 386 11.67 31.68 -72.70
CA ARG A 386 11.03 32.70 -73.55
C ARG A 386 10.76 34.00 -72.79
N ASP A 387 10.35 33.91 -71.53
CA ASP A 387 9.89 35.04 -70.73
C ASP A 387 11.06 35.76 -70.00
N ALA A 388 12.15 35.06 -69.66
CA ALA A 388 13.36 35.63 -69.07
C ALA A 388 14.13 36.61 -69.98
N HIS A 389 13.93 36.52 -71.30
CA HIS A 389 14.46 37.50 -72.26
C HIS A 389 13.68 38.82 -72.30
N ALA A 390 12.47 38.91 -71.73
CA ALA A 390 11.61 40.08 -71.81
C ALA A 390 11.67 41.03 -70.57
N GLN A 391 12.08 40.54 -69.39
CA GLN A 391 11.85 41.24 -68.12
C GLN A 391 13.08 41.92 -67.49
N ASN A 392 14.29 41.61 -67.96
CA ASN A 392 15.53 42.34 -67.61
C ASN A 392 15.55 43.81 -68.12
N ALA A 393 14.50 44.26 -68.81
CA ALA A 393 14.38 45.60 -69.38
C ALA A 393 13.70 46.65 -68.46
N LEU A 394 13.19 46.29 -67.27
CA LEU A 394 12.42 47.21 -66.39
C LEU A 394 12.95 47.35 -64.95
N THR A 395 14.22 47.02 -64.77
CA THR A 395 15.10 47.54 -63.72
C THR A 395 14.75 48.98 -63.28
N LEU A 396 15.21 49.35 -62.08
CA LEU A 396 15.80 50.67 -61.78
C LEU A 396 14.99 51.79 -61.09
N HIS A 397 13.78 51.62 -60.53
CA HIS A 397 13.04 52.82 -60.05
C HIS A 397 12.21 52.83 -58.74
N SER A 398 12.66 52.28 -57.61
CA SER A 398 12.25 52.86 -56.28
C SER A 398 12.90 52.19 -55.05
N HIS A 399 14.15 52.56 -54.79
CA HIS A 399 14.64 52.72 -53.41
C HIS A 399 13.81 53.79 -52.66
N GLN A 400 13.99 53.89 -51.34
CA GLN A 400 13.95 55.17 -50.61
C GLN A 400 12.59 55.67 -50.07
N GLY A 401 12.14 55.14 -48.93
CA GLY A 401 11.16 55.85 -48.10
C GLY A 401 10.69 55.07 -46.88
N TYR A 402 10.67 55.73 -45.72
CA TYR A 402 9.92 55.35 -44.51
C TYR A 402 10.59 54.43 -43.48
N LEU A 403 11.89 54.64 -43.29
CA LEU A 403 12.64 54.21 -42.10
C LEU A 403 12.58 55.24 -40.94
N GLU A 404 11.66 56.22 -40.94
CA GLU A 404 11.86 57.44 -40.12
C GLU A 404 10.94 57.70 -38.92
N GLU A 405 9.76 57.07 -38.71
CA GLU A 405 8.81 57.75 -37.81
C GLU A 405 8.90 57.51 -36.30
N HIS A 406 8.74 56.33 -35.68
CA HIS A 406 8.22 56.34 -34.29
C HIS A 406 9.11 55.79 -33.17
N LEU A 407 10.35 56.29 -33.17
CA LEU A 407 11.33 56.22 -32.08
C LEU A 407 11.05 57.20 -30.89
N GLN A 408 9.82 57.68 -30.65
CA GLN A 408 9.61 58.84 -29.75
C GLN A 408 8.77 58.68 -28.47
N GLU A 409 8.09 57.57 -28.18
CA GLU A 409 7.14 57.52 -27.04
C GLU A 409 7.61 56.77 -25.78
N SER A 410 8.86 56.31 -25.75
CA SER A 410 9.47 55.58 -24.63
C SER A 410 9.83 56.40 -23.39
N HIS A 411 9.52 57.70 -23.28
CA HIS A 411 10.18 58.55 -22.27
C HIS A 411 9.34 59.11 -21.09
N TYR A 412 8.02 58.90 -20.97
CA TYR A 412 7.24 59.73 -20.02
C TYR A 412 6.72 59.10 -18.70
N ARG A 413 6.53 57.77 -18.54
CA ARG A 413 5.69 57.26 -17.42
C ARG A 413 6.40 56.50 -16.29
N LEU A 414 7.73 56.61 -16.18
CA LEU A 414 8.54 55.97 -15.13
C LEU A 414 8.69 56.80 -13.83
N ALA A 415 7.85 57.79 -13.55
CA ALA A 415 8.06 58.70 -12.43
C ALA A 415 6.80 58.97 -11.57
N LYS A 416 6.29 57.99 -10.80
CA LYS A 416 5.46 58.33 -9.62
C LYS A 416 5.31 57.21 -8.54
N TYR A 417 6.22 57.22 -7.55
CA TYR A 417 6.06 56.89 -6.10
C TYR A 417 5.78 55.42 -5.68
N LYS A 418 6.54 54.70 -4.82
CA LYS A 418 7.33 54.93 -3.57
C LYS A 418 6.55 55.43 -2.32
N LYS A 419 6.25 54.50 -1.36
CA LYS A 419 6.33 54.55 0.15
C LYS A 419 5.31 53.57 0.82
N LEU A 420 5.70 52.46 1.50
CA LEU A 420 6.07 52.22 2.93
C LEU A 420 4.91 52.13 3.97
N TRP A 421 4.79 51.02 4.74
CA TRP A 421 4.37 50.93 6.18
C TRP A 421 4.56 49.49 6.77
N VAL A 422 5.73 49.19 7.34
CA VAL A 422 6.15 47.85 7.85
C VAL A 422 6.39 47.75 9.37
N ILE A 423 6.16 48.77 10.19
CA ILE A 423 6.60 48.71 11.60
C ILE A 423 5.43 48.88 12.57
N ARG A 424 4.84 47.76 13.05
CA ARG A 424 4.22 47.72 14.41
C ARG A 424 3.76 46.39 15.03
N LEU A 425 3.93 45.20 14.45
CA LEU A 425 3.42 43.96 15.06
C LEU A 425 4.48 42.90 15.46
N ILE A 426 5.74 43.31 15.63
CA ILE A 426 6.81 42.45 16.20
C ILE A 426 7.19 42.94 17.60
N LYS A 427 6.38 42.60 18.62
CA LYS A 427 6.73 42.89 20.02
C LYS A 427 6.40 41.81 21.09
N PRO A 428 5.64 40.73 20.83
CA PRO A 428 5.52 39.64 21.80
C PRO A 428 6.56 38.50 21.65
N LEU A 429 7.45 38.55 20.65
CA LEU A 429 8.35 37.43 20.30
C LEU A 429 9.66 37.33 21.10
N ILE A 430 9.98 38.27 22.00
CA ILE A 430 11.34 38.38 22.59
C ILE A 430 11.46 37.83 24.03
N LYS A 431 10.39 37.30 24.66
CA LYS A 431 10.45 36.87 26.08
C LYS A 431 10.49 35.36 26.36
N ILE A 432 10.51 34.48 25.36
CA ILE A 432 10.61 33.02 25.58
C ILE A 432 12.04 32.49 25.39
N GLU A 433 12.88 33.22 24.64
CA GLU A 433 14.24 32.80 24.30
C GLU A 433 15.23 32.87 25.48
N GLN A 434 14.94 33.67 26.51
CA GLN A 434 15.84 33.87 27.65
C GLN A 434 15.69 32.84 28.80
N ALA A 435 14.76 31.88 28.71
CA ALA A 435 14.56 30.88 29.77
C ALA A 435 15.23 29.52 29.52
N ILE A 436 15.81 29.28 28.33
CA ILE A 436 16.39 27.97 27.96
C ILE A 436 17.73 28.16 27.22
N SER A 437 18.68 28.87 27.83
CA SER A 437 20.01 29.10 27.24
C SER A 437 21.19 28.46 28.00
N SER A 438 20.99 27.49 28.90
CA SER A 438 22.12 26.97 29.71
C SER A 438 22.24 25.44 29.84
N ALA A 439 21.90 24.64 28.82
CA ALA A 439 22.37 23.25 28.71
C ALA A 439 22.10 22.62 27.33
N ASN A 440 23.16 22.38 26.54
CA ASN A 440 23.09 21.66 25.25
C ASN A 440 22.44 20.26 25.36
N ARG A 441 22.51 19.63 26.56
CA ARG A 441 21.94 18.30 26.84
C ARG A 441 20.41 18.24 26.72
N TYR A 442 19.69 19.30 27.07
CA TYR A 442 18.21 19.30 27.04
C TYR A 442 17.64 19.79 25.71
N ARG A 443 18.47 20.37 24.84
CA ARG A 443 18.07 20.82 23.50
C ARG A 443 17.85 19.64 22.54
N LYS A 444 18.69 18.60 22.63
CA LYS A 444 18.53 17.35 21.87
C LYS A 444 17.28 16.60 22.34
N LEU A 445 17.10 16.45 23.65
CA LEU A 445 15.93 15.79 24.24
C LEU A 445 14.61 16.52 23.94
N PHE A 446 14.62 17.85 23.91
CA PHE A 446 13.43 18.62 23.52
C PHE A 446 13.11 18.44 22.03
N ARG A 447 14.12 18.29 21.15
CA ARG A 447 13.90 17.94 19.74
C ARG A 447 13.33 16.54 19.57
N THR A 448 13.74 15.56 20.39
CA THR A 448 13.13 14.23 20.40
C THR A 448 11.64 14.29 20.82
N LEU A 449 11.33 15.08 21.85
CA LEU A 449 9.95 15.33 22.27
C LEU A 449 9.13 16.05 21.20
N ILE A 450 9.76 16.89 20.36
CA ILE A 450 9.13 17.55 19.21
C ILE A 450 8.72 16.52 18.16
N ASN A 451 9.60 15.56 17.85
CA ASN A 451 9.33 14.50 16.87
C ASN A 451 8.21 13.57 17.35
N GLU A 452 8.20 13.19 18.64
CA GLU A 452 7.14 12.35 19.21
C GLU A 452 5.79 13.06 19.30
N LYS A 453 5.77 14.36 19.65
CA LYS A 453 4.52 15.14 19.75
C LYS A 453 4.10 15.77 18.43
N GLY A 454 4.90 15.60 17.37
CA GLY A 454 4.63 16.05 16.01
C GLY A 454 4.67 17.57 15.78
N SER A 455 5.00 18.39 16.79
CA SER A 455 5.27 19.82 16.61
C SER A 455 5.94 20.50 17.81
N ILE A 456 6.67 21.59 17.53
CA ILE A 456 7.27 22.46 18.54
C ILE A 456 6.23 23.04 19.50
N GLY A 457 5.05 23.40 18.99
CA GLY A 457 3.96 23.94 19.80
C GLY A 457 3.45 22.94 20.84
N LYS A 458 3.27 21.67 20.46
CA LYS A 458 2.82 20.59 21.36
C LYS A 458 3.90 20.17 22.35
N ALA A 459 5.16 20.07 21.92
CA ALA A 459 6.29 19.80 22.81
C ALA A 459 6.53 20.94 23.82
N TYR A 460 6.42 22.20 23.38
CA TYR A 460 6.49 23.36 24.26
C TYR A 460 5.31 23.42 25.23
N GLN A 461 4.09 23.12 24.80
CA GLN A 461 2.94 23.03 25.71
C GLN A 461 3.10 21.92 26.74
N THR A 462 3.70 20.79 26.35
CA THR A 462 4.01 19.66 27.24
C THR A 462 5.06 20.07 28.28
N CYS A 463 6.20 20.62 27.86
CA CYS A 463 7.19 21.16 28.79
C CYS A 463 6.66 22.32 29.63
N ARG A 464 5.78 23.17 29.10
CA ARG A 464 5.16 24.30 29.82
C ARG A 464 4.14 23.82 30.86
N ARG A 465 3.37 22.75 30.58
CA ARG A 465 2.50 22.10 31.57
C ARG A 465 3.33 21.49 32.68
N THR A 466 4.35 20.68 32.35
CA THR A 466 5.25 20.09 33.35
C THR A 466 6.04 21.14 34.14
N TYR A 467 6.40 22.26 33.52
CA TYR A 467 7.02 23.40 34.21
C TYR A 467 6.06 24.08 35.19
N LYS A 468 4.79 24.25 34.81
CA LYS A 468 3.75 24.82 35.69
C LYS A 468 3.45 23.93 36.89
N THR A 469 3.48 22.60 36.71
CA THR A 469 3.15 21.65 37.77
C THR A 469 4.34 21.34 38.68
N SER A 470 5.55 21.22 38.11
CA SER A 470 6.69 20.60 38.80
C SER A 470 8.02 21.38 38.63
N GLY A 471 7.95 22.60 38.09
CA GLY A 471 9.10 23.46 37.83
C GLY A 471 10.10 22.87 36.83
N ILE A 472 11.27 23.51 36.74
CA ILE A 472 12.30 23.12 35.76
C ILE A 472 12.90 21.73 36.00
N ARG A 473 12.79 21.18 37.23
CA ARG A 473 13.26 19.82 37.55
C ARG A 473 12.35 18.74 36.96
N GLY A 474 11.03 18.94 36.99
CA GLY A 474 10.09 18.01 36.35
C GLY A 474 10.23 17.97 34.83
N VAL A 475 10.48 19.14 34.20
CA VAL A 475 10.78 19.19 32.76
C VAL A 475 12.05 18.42 32.42
N LYS A 476 13.09 18.50 33.27
CA LYS A 476 14.35 17.76 33.06
C LYS A 476 14.20 16.25 33.27
N ALA A 477 13.27 15.79 34.10
CA ALA A 477 12.98 14.38 34.32
C ALA A 477 12.16 13.78 33.16
N LEU A 478 11.12 14.50 32.71
CA LEU A 478 10.34 14.16 31.52
C LEU A 478 11.24 13.94 30.29
N LEU A 479 12.15 14.89 30.06
CA LEU A 479 13.08 14.82 28.94
C LEU A 479 14.12 13.69 29.07
N ARG A 480 14.37 13.15 30.28
CA ARG A 480 15.31 12.02 30.48
C ARG A 480 14.64 10.66 30.37
N GLN A 481 13.37 10.55 30.77
CA GLN A 481 12.64 9.29 30.81
C GLN A 481 12.36 8.74 29.40
N GLN A 482 12.14 9.62 28.42
CA GLN A 482 12.01 9.24 27.01
C GLN A 482 13.29 8.67 26.38
N ASN A 483 14.44 8.91 26.99
CA ASN A 483 15.73 8.43 26.50
C ASN A 483 16.06 7.02 27.03
N LEU A 484 15.23 6.43 27.89
CA LEU A 484 15.39 5.06 28.41
C LEU A 484 14.54 4.04 27.63
N ASP A 485 13.34 4.40 27.17
CA ASP A 485 12.50 3.50 26.34
C ASP A 485 13.01 3.36 24.89
N LEU A 486 13.82 4.32 24.41
CA LEU A 486 14.49 4.24 23.11
C LEU A 486 15.78 3.40 23.14
N GLN A 487 16.44 3.24 24.29
CA GLN A 487 17.71 2.52 24.36
C GLN A 487 17.59 1.01 24.10
N MET A 488 16.43 0.40 24.33
CA MET A 488 16.20 -1.03 24.01
C MET A 488 15.76 -1.29 22.55
N VAL A 489 15.37 -0.25 21.80
CA VAL A 489 15.06 -0.34 20.36
C VAL A 489 16.22 0.22 19.51
N GLU A 490 17.02 1.14 20.05
CA GLU A 490 18.25 1.66 19.42
C GLU A 490 19.39 0.63 19.38
N GLU A 491 19.37 -0.44 20.20
CA GLU A 491 20.39 -1.51 20.16
C GLU A 491 20.29 -2.43 18.92
N LEU A 492 19.25 -2.27 18.07
CA LEU A 492 18.94 -3.15 16.93
C LEU A 492 18.79 -2.43 15.57
N SER A 493 19.16 -1.15 15.46
CA SER A 493 19.09 -0.45 14.17
C SER A 493 20.27 -0.81 13.25
N ILE A 494 19.98 -1.03 11.96
CA ILE A 494 21.02 -1.24 10.93
C ILE A 494 21.96 -0.03 10.79
N GLU A 495 21.57 1.14 11.30
CA GLU A 495 22.40 2.36 11.31
C GLU A 495 23.77 2.15 11.96
N THR A 496 23.88 1.20 12.90
CA THR A 496 25.17 0.80 13.51
C THR A 496 26.18 0.26 12.48
N ALA A 497 25.71 -0.28 11.34
CA ALA A 497 26.56 -0.71 10.24
C ALA A 497 27.29 0.46 9.54
N LYS A 498 26.82 1.71 9.69
CA LYS A 498 27.45 2.90 9.11
C LYS A 498 28.86 3.15 9.68
N GLU A 499 29.04 2.89 10.98
CA GLU A 499 30.34 3.01 11.66
C GLU A 499 31.03 1.65 11.84
N GLY A 500 30.25 0.58 12.07
CA GLY A 500 30.76 -0.77 12.31
C GLY A 500 31.15 -1.56 11.06
N GLY A 501 30.60 -1.21 9.89
CA GLY A 501 30.73 -1.96 8.64
C GLY A 501 29.91 -3.26 8.62
N PHE A 502 29.97 -3.97 7.49
CA PHE A 502 29.33 -5.28 7.30
C PHE A 502 30.33 -6.43 7.33
N VAL A 503 29.94 -7.57 7.90
CA VAL A 503 30.65 -8.84 7.70
C VAL A 503 29.90 -9.64 6.62
N ILE A 504 30.58 -10.03 5.55
CA ILE A 504 29.97 -10.80 4.47
C ILE A 504 30.33 -12.27 4.67
N LEU A 505 29.36 -13.07 5.10
CA LEU A 505 29.47 -14.52 5.24
C LEU A 505 29.07 -15.18 3.92
N THR A 506 29.98 -15.92 3.30
CA THR A 506 29.79 -16.52 1.97
C THR A 506 30.47 -17.86 1.85
N THR A 507 30.15 -18.64 0.82
CA THR A 507 30.92 -19.85 0.49
C THR A 507 32.00 -19.51 -0.55
N LYS A 508 32.93 -20.45 -0.82
CA LYS A 508 33.88 -20.27 -1.92
C LYS A 508 33.19 -20.13 -3.28
N HIS A 509 32.05 -20.82 -3.48
CA HIS A 509 31.25 -20.77 -4.71
C HIS A 509 30.70 -19.37 -5.00
N THR A 510 30.37 -18.61 -3.96
CA THR A 510 29.73 -17.28 -4.06
C THR A 510 30.66 -16.14 -3.66
N HIS A 511 31.97 -16.37 -3.68
CA HIS A 511 32.99 -15.36 -3.37
C HIS A 511 32.91 -14.16 -4.33
N TYR A 512 32.60 -14.37 -5.61
CA TYR A 512 32.40 -13.28 -6.58
C TYR A 512 31.33 -12.27 -6.11
N ILE A 513 30.20 -12.77 -5.60
CA ILE A 513 29.11 -11.95 -5.09
C ILE A 513 29.55 -11.17 -3.84
N ALA A 514 30.30 -11.79 -2.94
CA ALA A 514 30.87 -11.09 -1.79
C ALA A 514 31.81 -9.95 -2.20
N LYS A 515 32.62 -10.14 -3.26
CA LYS A 515 33.44 -9.07 -3.84
C LYS A 515 32.59 -7.94 -4.44
N LEU A 516 31.43 -8.24 -5.05
CA LEU A 516 30.50 -7.21 -5.55
C LEU A 516 29.98 -6.32 -4.41
N PHE A 517 29.50 -6.92 -3.31
CA PHE A 517 29.09 -6.15 -2.13
C PHE A 517 30.24 -5.30 -1.59
N SER A 518 31.40 -5.91 -1.36
CA SER A 518 32.56 -5.21 -0.81
C SER A 518 32.95 -4.01 -1.66
N HIS A 519 32.97 -4.18 -2.99
CA HIS A 519 33.30 -3.11 -3.93
C HIS A 519 32.27 -1.98 -3.92
N ALA A 520 30.98 -2.32 -3.86
CA ALA A 520 29.91 -1.31 -3.85
C ALA A 520 29.81 -0.57 -2.51
N LEU A 521 29.97 -1.26 -1.38
CA LEU A 521 29.99 -0.66 -0.05
C LEU A 521 31.17 0.32 0.13
N GLU A 522 32.34 -0.02 -0.42
CA GLU A 522 33.51 0.87 -0.40
C GLU A 522 33.23 2.23 -1.06
N LYS A 523 32.46 2.27 -2.17
CA LYS A 523 32.11 3.51 -2.88
C LYS A 523 31.24 4.48 -2.08
N VAL A 524 30.56 3.99 -1.05
CA VAL A 524 29.76 4.80 -0.12
C VAL A 524 30.44 4.96 1.25
N GLY A 525 31.69 4.51 1.38
CA GLY A 525 32.49 4.65 2.61
C GLY A 525 32.12 3.67 3.73
N ILE A 526 31.40 2.59 3.42
CA ILE A 526 31.05 1.55 4.40
C ILE A 526 32.08 0.43 4.31
N SER A 527 32.78 0.15 5.41
CA SER A 527 33.76 -0.94 5.47
C SER A 527 33.09 -2.31 5.42
N SER A 528 33.76 -3.29 4.83
CA SER A 528 33.30 -4.68 4.87
C SER A 528 34.45 -5.69 4.97
N SER A 529 34.16 -6.87 5.51
CA SER A 529 35.10 -7.99 5.60
C SER A 529 34.43 -9.29 5.19
N ILE A 530 35.10 -10.12 4.39
CA ILE A 530 34.56 -11.39 3.89
C ILE A 530 35.06 -12.54 4.76
N ILE A 531 34.16 -13.41 5.19
CA ILE A 531 34.45 -14.67 5.91
C ILE A 531 33.78 -15.85 5.22
N PHE A 532 34.38 -17.04 5.32
CA PHE A 532 33.89 -18.25 4.63
C PHE A 532 33.20 -19.27 5.55
N GLU A 533 33.39 -19.11 6.85
CA GLU A 533 32.88 -20.01 7.89
C GLU A 533 32.76 -19.22 9.20
N MET A 534 32.09 -19.80 10.19
CA MET A 534 31.98 -19.19 11.52
C MET A 534 33.38 -19.14 12.18
N PRO A 535 33.85 -17.97 12.65
CA PRO A 535 35.10 -17.90 13.39
C PRO A 535 35.05 -18.73 14.68
N ASN A 536 36.19 -19.25 15.14
CA ASN A 536 36.28 -20.04 16.39
C ASN A 536 35.75 -19.30 17.64
N SER A 537 35.79 -17.96 17.63
CA SER A 537 35.26 -17.10 18.68
C SER A 537 33.74 -16.88 18.60
N GLY A 538 33.06 -17.46 17.61
CA GLY A 538 31.69 -17.13 17.23
C GLY A 538 31.59 -15.93 16.29
N TYR A 539 30.38 -15.65 15.82
CA TYR A 539 30.09 -14.44 15.04
C TYR A 539 30.26 -13.17 15.88
N SER A 540 30.67 -12.08 15.24
CA SER A 540 30.68 -10.77 15.90
C SER A 540 29.27 -10.19 16.02
N ASP A 541 29.08 -9.17 16.86
CA ASP A 541 27.79 -8.46 16.97
C ASP A 541 27.50 -7.51 15.79
N LYS A 542 28.39 -7.44 14.79
CA LYS A 542 28.18 -6.63 13.59
C LYS A 542 27.07 -7.21 12.71
N TRP A 543 26.51 -6.38 11.84
CA TRP A 543 25.59 -6.84 10.81
C TRP A 543 26.27 -7.75 9.80
N HIS A 544 25.64 -8.89 9.54
CA HIS A 544 26.13 -9.85 8.56
C HIS A 544 25.31 -9.81 7.28
N ILE A 545 25.97 -9.84 6.12
CA ILE A 545 25.35 -10.21 4.84
C ILE A 545 25.67 -11.68 4.61
N VAL A 546 24.66 -12.53 4.66
CA VAL A 546 24.81 -13.99 4.55
C VAL A 546 24.35 -14.43 3.16
N ILE A 547 25.29 -14.84 2.32
CA ILE A 547 25.03 -15.30 0.95
C ILE A 547 24.85 -16.82 0.97
N CYS A 548 23.73 -17.31 0.42
CA CYS A 548 23.32 -18.71 0.51
C CYS A 548 23.19 -19.19 1.96
N PRO A 549 22.27 -18.62 2.77
CA PRO A 549 22.18 -18.93 4.20
C PRO A 549 21.84 -20.40 4.49
N GLN A 550 21.28 -21.16 3.53
CA GLN A 550 21.08 -22.61 3.62
C GLN A 550 22.38 -23.42 3.77
N MET A 551 23.54 -22.83 3.42
CA MET A 551 24.84 -23.53 3.43
C MET A 551 25.56 -23.55 4.78
N PHE A 552 25.05 -22.86 5.81
CA PHE A 552 25.71 -22.77 7.12
C PHE A 552 24.86 -23.38 8.23
N ASP A 553 25.46 -24.03 9.22
CA ASP A 553 24.68 -24.68 10.28
C ASP A 553 24.07 -23.68 11.27
N SER A 554 24.79 -22.60 11.58
CA SER A 554 24.40 -21.54 12.51
C SER A 554 24.33 -20.18 11.82
N MET A 555 23.35 -19.35 12.19
CA MET A 555 23.23 -17.97 11.69
C MET A 555 23.76 -16.96 12.73
N PRO A 556 24.30 -15.81 12.28
CA PRO A 556 24.52 -14.65 13.14
C PRO A 556 23.21 -14.14 13.76
N SER A 557 23.29 -13.43 14.89
CA SER A 557 22.12 -12.85 15.56
C SER A 557 21.40 -11.79 14.71
N HIS A 558 22.16 -11.00 13.93
CA HIS A 558 21.64 -9.96 13.05
C HIS A 558 22.20 -10.13 11.64
N TYR A 559 21.34 -10.48 10.70
CA TYR A 559 21.76 -10.71 9.32
C TYR A 559 20.75 -10.28 8.26
N LEU A 560 21.30 -9.97 7.10
CA LEU A 560 20.63 -9.82 5.82
C LEU A 560 20.92 -11.10 5.03
N ALA A 561 19.88 -11.75 4.50
CA ALA A 561 20.04 -12.94 3.68
C ALA A 561 20.15 -12.55 2.20
N PHE A 562 21.08 -13.15 1.46
CA PHE A 562 21.00 -13.20 0.00
C PHE A 562 20.59 -14.60 -0.43
N GLN A 563 19.32 -14.71 -0.79
CA GLN A 563 18.71 -15.87 -1.39
C GLN A 563 19.31 -16.06 -2.79
N MET A 564 19.80 -17.27 -3.09
CA MET A 564 20.41 -17.60 -4.39
C MET A 564 19.88 -18.91 -5.01
N GLU A 565 18.91 -19.57 -4.37
CA GLU A 565 18.31 -20.80 -4.91
C GLU A 565 17.24 -20.47 -5.96
N GLN A 566 17.01 -21.36 -6.93
CA GLN A 566 16.02 -21.11 -7.97
C GLN A 566 14.64 -21.66 -7.59
N SER A 567 13.59 -20.83 -7.65
CA SER A 567 12.21 -21.24 -7.34
C SER A 567 11.61 -22.25 -8.32
N VAL A 568 12.22 -22.41 -9.50
CA VAL A 568 11.84 -23.43 -10.48
C VAL A 568 12.02 -24.87 -9.96
N SER A 569 12.74 -25.04 -8.84
CA SER A 569 12.83 -26.31 -8.11
C SER A 569 12.57 -26.10 -6.62
N SER A 570 11.42 -26.57 -6.13
CA SER A 570 11.06 -26.51 -4.70
C SER A 570 11.98 -27.37 -3.81
N ARG A 571 12.78 -28.27 -4.39
CA ARG A 571 13.67 -29.19 -3.67
C ARG A 571 14.62 -28.45 -2.71
N TRP A 572 15.05 -27.25 -3.07
CA TRP A 572 16.03 -26.49 -2.29
C TRP A 572 15.38 -25.60 -1.22
N PHE A 573 14.05 -25.45 -1.25
CA PHE A 573 13.27 -24.64 -0.30
C PHE A 573 12.69 -25.50 0.83
N SER A 574 13.57 -25.94 1.74
CA SER A 574 13.15 -26.65 2.97
C SER A 574 12.52 -25.72 4.00
N GLU A 575 11.73 -26.26 4.94
CA GLU A 575 11.18 -25.49 6.08
C GLU A 575 12.27 -24.80 6.89
N ASN A 576 13.41 -25.47 7.13
CA ASN A 576 14.54 -24.87 7.83
C ASN A 576 15.11 -23.67 7.06
N TYR A 577 15.16 -23.74 5.72
CA TYR A 577 15.60 -22.62 4.91
C TYR A 577 14.60 -21.46 4.97
N PHE A 578 13.29 -21.72 4.86
CA PHE A 578 12.27 -20.67 5.06
C PHE A 578 12.36 -20.02 6.44
N ASN A 579 12.55 -20.80 7.51
CA ASN A 579 12.74 -20.25 8.86
C ASN A 579 13.95 -19.30 8.92
N ARG A 580 15.05 -19.64 8.25
CA ARG A 580 16.21 -18.73 8.13
C ARG A 580 15.89 -17.49 7.32
N LEU A 581 15.05 -17.56 6.29
CA LEU A 581 14.63 -16.37 5.56
C LEU A 581 13.70 -15.49 6.41
N HIS A 582 12.71 -16.08 7.11
CA HIS A 582 11.81 -15.35 8.01
C HIS A 582 12.56 -14.59 9.12
N ASN A 583 13.62 -15.20 9.67
CA ASN A 583 14.44 -14.60 10.72
C ASN A 583 15.44 -13.56 10.21
N ALA A 584 15.64 -13.43 8.89
CA ALA A 584 16.49 -12.40 8.33
C ALA A 584 15.81 -11.02 8.44
N ALA A 585 16.58 -9.97 8.73
CA ALA A 585 16.03 -8.61 8.77
C ALA A 585 15.58 -8.14 7.38
N HIS A 586 16.37 -8.46 6.36
CA HIS A 586 16.04 -8.28 4.96
C HIS A 586 16.55 -9.44 4.12
N ILE A 587 15.88 -9.68 2.99
CA ILE A 587 16.17 -10.74 2.05
C ILE A 587 16.41 -10.11 0.69
N PHE A 588 17.58 -10.35 0.14
CA PHE A 588 17.96 -9.99 -1.20
C PHE A 588 17.71 -11.18 -2.13
N ASP A 589 17.20 -10.90 -3.32
CA ASP A 589 17.01 -11.92 -4.35
C ASP A 589 17.30 -11.34 -5.73
N TYR A 590 17.95 -12.13 -6.58
CA TYR A 590 18.40 -11.73 -7.90
C TYR A 590 17.33 -11.87 -8.99
N SER A 591 16.20 -12.54 -8.71
CA SER A 591 15.15 -12.84 -9.68
C SER A 591 13.76 -12.39 -9.22
N LEU A 592 13.02 -11.72 -10.10
CA LEU A 592 11.62 -11.37 -9.84
C LEU A 592 10.72 -12.61 -9.79
N THR A 593 11.07 -13.68 -10.52
CA THR A 593 10.40 -14.98 -10.45
C THR A 593 10.55 -15.61 -9.07
N ASN A 594 11.73 -15.53 -8.46
CA ASN A 594 11.92 -15.98 -7.09
C ASN A 594 11.16 -15.10 -6.11
N ILE A 595 11.20 -13.76 -6.24
CA ILE A 595 10.46 -12.86 -5.35
C ILE A 595 8.97 -13.17 -5.33
N ALA A 596 8.36 -13.40 -6.49
CA ALA A 596 6.96 -13.80 -6.58
C ALA A 596 6.69 -15.11 -5.81
N PHE A 597 7.54 -16.13 -6.02
CA PHE A 597 7.46 -17.40 -5.31
C PHE A 597 7.59 -17.23 -3.78
N LEU A 598 8.53 -16.40 -3.31
CA LEU A 598 8.74 -16.14 -1.89
C LEU A 598 7.53 -15.43 -1.26
N GLN A 599 6.88 -14.51 -1.99
CA GLN A 599 5.66 -13.83 -1.54
C GLN A 599 4.49 -14.80 -1.39
N GLU A 600 4.32 -15.73 -2.33
CA GLU A 600 3.31 -16.80 -2.24
C GLU A 600 3.53 -17.70 -1.00
N HIS A 601 4.78 -17.80 -0.54
CA HIS A 601 5.17 -18.56 0.67
C HIS A 601 5.25 -17.69 1.93
N GLN A 602 4.47 -16.60 1.99
CA GLN A 602 4.24 -15.79 3.21
C GLN A 602 5.48 -15.00 3.71
N LEU A 603 6.52 -14.83 2.90
CA LEU A 603 7.60 -13.89 3.22
C LEU A 603 7.13 -12.45 3.03
N SER A 604 7.43 -11.59 4.01
CA SER A 604 6.92 -10.22 4.02
C SER A 604 7.47 -9.40 2.84
N PHE A 605 6.58 -8.70 2.13
CA PHE A 605 6.95 -7.71 1.12
C PHE A 605 7.97 -6.67 1.64
N LYS A 606 7.90 -6.31 2.93
CA LYS A 606 8.83 -5.35 3.55
C LYS A 606 10.26 -5.91 3.70
N GLN A 607 10.41 -7.22 3.79
CA GLN A 607 11.71 -7.89 3.94
C GLN A 607 12.39 -8.16 2.60
N LEU A 608 11.64 -8.43 1.54
CA LEU A 608 12.15 -8.81 0.22
C LEU A 608 12.63 -7.60 -0.58
N HIS A 609 13.84 -7.64 -1.15
CA HIS A 609 14.40 -6.61 -2.03
C HIS A 609 15.00 -7.24 -3.29
N TYR A 610 14.65 -6.69 -4.45
CA TYR A 610 15.24 -7.10 -5.71
C TYR A 610 16.68 -6.57 -5.81
N MET A 611 17.63 -7.49 -5.93
CA MET A 611 19.06 -7.20 -6.09
C MET A 611 19.69 -8.20 -7.08
N PRO A 612 19.62 -7.89 -8.39
CA PRO A 612 20.21 -8.72 -9.43
C PRO A 612 21.73 -8.70 -9.36
N ILE A 613 22.37 -9.75 -9.89
CA ILE A 613 23.82 -9.84 -9.99
C ILE A 613 24.33 -8.87 -11.07
N GLY A 614 25.52 -8.32 -10.84
CA GLY A 614 26.14 -7.31 -11.70
C GLY A 614 27.61 -7.56 -11.98
N ILE A 615 28.27 -6.59 -12.61
CA ILE A 615 29.67 -6.65 -13.03
C ILE A 615 30.60 -6.09 -11.95
N LEU A 616 31.73 -6.78 -11.75
CA LEU A 616 32.88 -6.22 -11.06
C LEU A 616 33.84 -5.61 -12.11
N PRO A 617 33.94 -4.27 -12.21
CA PRO A 617 34.69 -3.65 -13.29
C PRO A 617 36.18 -3.97 -13.21
N SER A 618 36.77 -4.43 -14.31
CA SER A 618 38.22 -4.60 -14.43
C SER A 618 38.90 -3.24 -14.58
N GLN A 619 39.93 -2.98 -13.77
CA GLN A 619 40.75 -1.77 -13.87
C GLN A 619 41.82 -1.85 -14.98
N ALA A 620 42.08 -3.04 -15.51
CA ALA A 620 43.12 -3.27 -16.52
C ALA A 620 42.51 -3.45 -17.91
N LYS A 621 43.09 -2.77 -18.91
CA LYS A 621 42.79 -3.04 -20.32
C LYS A 621 43.08 -4.51 -20.65
N PRO A 622 42.29 -5.12 -21.56
CA PRO A 622 42.62 -6.44 -22.09
C PRO A 622 44.05 -6.41 -22.64
N LYS A 623 44.91 -7.30 -22.14
CA LYS A 623 46.23 -7.56 -22.74
C LYS A 623 46.04 -8.58 -23.86
N ASP A 624 46.99 -8.66 -24.80
CA ASP A 624 47.08 -9.84 -25.66
C ASP A 624 47.27 -11.06 -24.77
N VAL A 625 46.27 -11.95 -24.77
CA VAL A 625 46.30 -13.18 -24.00
C VAL A 625 46.49 -14.33 -24.97
N ASP A 626 47.58 -15.08 -24.81
CA ASP A 626 47.71 -16.38 -25.44
C ASP A 626 46.69 -17.34 -24.80
N PHE A 627 45.77 -17.83 -25.63
CA PHE A 627 44.75 -18.76 -25.18
C PHE A 627 45.26 -20.20 -25.25
N GLU A 628 45.11 -20.95 -24.16
CA GLU A 628 45.51 -22.37 -24.10
C GLU A 628 44.41 -23.28 -24.64
N TYR A 629 43.15 -22.86 -24.61
CA TYR A 629 42.00 -23.64 -25.07
C TYR A 629 40.93 -22.75 -25.70
N ASP A 630 40.15 -23.35 -26.61
CA ASP A 630 39.12 -22.67 -27.37
C ASP A 630 37.91 -22.37 -26.48
N VAL A 631 37.48 -23.36 -25.71
CA VAL A 631 36.23 -23.30 -24.93
C VAL A 631 36.51 -23.71 -23.48
N ALA A 632 35.92 -22.99 -22.54
CA ALA A 632 35.87 -23.41 -21.14
C ALA A 632 34.44 -23.53 -20.63
N PHE A 633 34.22 -24.52 -19.79
CA PHE A 633 33.04 -24.64 -18.94
C PHE A 633 33.50 -24.71 -17.49
N TYR A 634 32.79 -24.04 -16.57
CA TYR A 634 33.02 -24.21 -15.14
C TYR A 634 31.72 -24.38 -14.35
N GLY A 635 31.78 -25.23 -13.33
CA GLY A 635 30.64 -25.64 -12.51
C GLY A 635 30.59 -27.16 -12.36
N ASP A 636 29.46 -27.67 -11.88
CA ASP A 636 29.22 -29.12 -11.79
C ASP A 636 28.99 -29.73 -13.17
N PRO A 637 29.89 -30.60 -13.68
CA PRO A 637 29.74 -31.23 -14.98
C PRO A 637 28.92 -32.52 -14.94
N ASN A 638 28.48 -32.99 -13.76
CA ASN A 638 28.05 -34.37 -13.57
C ASN A 638 26.61 -34.66 -14.00
N CYS A 639 25.80 -33.65 -14.34
CA CYS A 639 24.47 -33.92 -14.88
C CYS A 639 24.55 -34.40 -16.34
N GLU A 640 23.71 -35.37 -16.70
CA GLU A 640 23.70 -36.03 -18.01
C GLU A 640 23.64 -35.02 -19.17
N ARG A 641 22.84 -33.96 -18.99
CA ARG A 641 22.68 -32.86 -19.93
C ARG A 641 23.99 -32.14 -20.21
N ARG A 642 24.69 -31.68 -19.17
CA ARG A 642 25.99 -31.00 -19.33
C ARG A 642 27.03 -31.93 -19.93
N GLN A 643 27.06 -33.21 -19.55
CA GLN A 643 27.97 -34.19 -20.14
C GLN A 643 27.76 -34.36 -21.64
N LEU A 644 26.50 -34.38 -22.09
CA LEU A 644 26.14 -34.47 -23.51
C LEU A 644 26.68 -33.27 -24.30
N PHE A 645 26.43 -32.04 -23.81
CA PHE A 645 26.96 -30.82 -24.42
C PHE A 645 28.49 -30.82 -24.46
N LEU A 646 29.14 -31.08 -23.33
CA LEU A 646 30.61 -31.05 -23.22
C LEU A 646 31.26 -32.06 -24.15
N LYS A 647 30.75 -33.29 -24.22
CA LYS A 647 31.23 -34.31 -25.16
C LYS A 647 31.10 -33.85 -26.61
N LYS A 648 29.98 -33.22 -26.97
CA LYS A 648 29.76 -32.70 -28.33
C LYS A 648 30.68 -31.53 -28.68
N LEU A 649 31.00 -30.68 -27.70
CA LEU A 649 31.99 -29.61 -27.89
C LEU A 649 33.41 -30.18 -28.04
N GLU A 650 33.77 -31.21 -27.26
CA GLU A 650 35.08 -31.90 -27.33
C GLU A 650 35.32 -32.61 -28.67
N GLU A 651 34.26 -33.01 -29.39
CA GLU A 651 34.39 -33.56 -30.75
C GLU A 651 34.98 -32.55 -31.75
N LYS A 652 34.89 -31.23 -31.50
CA LYS A 652 35.30 -30.18 -32.45
C LYS A 652 36.29 -29.15 -31.91
N PHE A 653 36.35 -28.93 -30.60
CA PHE A 653 37.13 -27.85 -30.00
C PHE A 653 38.04 -28.35 -28.88
N LYS A 654 39.10 -27.58 -28.57
CA LYS A 654 39.89 -27.83 -27.36
C LYS A 654 39.12 -27.29 -26.14
N VAL A 655 38.37 -28.18 -25.47
CA VAL A 655 37.52 -27.85 -24.32
C VAL A 655 38.27 -28.04 -23.01
N LYS A 656 38.10 -27.10 -22.07
CA LYS A 656 38.53 -27.22 -20.67
C LYS A 656 37.32 -27.24 -19.75
N VAL A 657 37.12 -28.35 -19.05
CA VAL A 657 36.16 -28.48 -17.94
C VAL A 657 36.84 -28.12 -16.62
N ILE A 658 36.27 -27.19 -15.86
CA ILE A 658 36.78 -26.71 -14.57
C ILE A 658 35.73 -26.99 -13.49
N SER A 659 36.08 -27.76 -12.47
CA SER A 659 35.18 -28.14 -11.38
C SER A 659 35.93 -28.05 -10.05
N GLU A 660 35.23 -27.65 -8.98
CA GLU A 660 35.81 -27.49 -7.63
C GLU A 660 37.00 -26.51 -7.52
N VAL A 661 37.03 -25.48 -8.38
CA VAL A 661 38.03 -24.40 -8.36
C VAL A 661 37.31 -23.05 -8.26
N PHE A 662 37.80 -22.15 -7.40
CA PHE A 662 37.12 -20.90 -7.04
C PHE A 662 38.06 -19.71 -6.97
N GLY A 663 37.50 -18.49 -7.04
CA GLY A 663 38.24 -17.25 -6.83
C GLY A 663 39.36 -17.03 -7.84
N ASP A 664 40.52 -16.57 -7.37
CA ASP A 664 41.61 -16.12 -8.25
C ASP A 664 42.20 -17.27 -9.09
N GLU A 665 42.16 -18.51 -8.59
CA GLU A 665 42.57 -19.70 -9.34
C GLU A 665 41.62 -20.00 -10.50
N LEU A 666 40.31 -19.93 -10.25
CA LEU A 666 39.29 -20.05 -11.30
C LEU A 666 39.47 -18.95 -12.36
N HIS A 667 39.68 -17.70 -11.91
CA HIS A 667 39.87 -16.57 -12.81
C HIS A 667 41.14 -16.73 -13.67
N ALA A 668 42.22 -17.29 -13.12
CA ALA A 668 43.44 -17.59 -13.86
C ALA A 668 43.21 -18.64 -14.96
N LEU A 669 42.40 -19.67 -14.68
CA LEU A 669 41.99 -20.65 -15.69
C LEU A 669 41.06 -20.03 -16.75
N LEU A 670 40.02 -19.31 -16.35
CA LEU A 670 39.09 -18.68 -17.32
C LEU A 670 39.82 -17.70 -18.25
N LYS A 671 40.85 -16.99 -17.76
CA LYS A 671 41.69 -16.11 -18.58
C LYS A 671 42.37 -16.82 -19.75
N LYS A 672 42.66 -18.11 -19.64
CA LYS A 672 43.29 -18.92 -20.69
C LYS A 672 42.32 -19.43 -21.77
N ALA A 673 41.00 -19.27 -21.56
CA ALA A 673 39.97 -19.64 -22.53
C ALA A 673 39.70 -18.53 -23.55
N ARG A 674 39.47 -18.86 -24.82
CA ARG A 674 38.91 -17.90 -25.81
C ARG A 674 37.45 -17.58 -25.50
N ILE A 675 36.63 -18.62 -25.33
CA ILE A 675 35.19 -18.54 -25.15
C ILE A 675 34.83 -19.31 -23.87
N VAL A 676 33.85 -18.81 -23.11
CA VAL A 676 33.25 -19.55 -21.99
C VAL A 676 31.83 -19.93 -22.38
N VAL A 677 31.46 -21.20 -22.16
CA VAL A 677 30.08 -21.66 -22.36
C VAL A 677 29.32 -21.64 -21.04
N ASN A 678 28.09 -21.15 -21.09
CA ASN A 678 27.14 -21.24 -19.98
C ASN A 678 26.03 -22.24 -20.35
N ILE A 679 26.05 -23.39 -19.69
CA ILE A 679 25.08 -24.48 -19.87
C ILE A 679 24.33 -24.66 -18.55
N HIS A 680 23.00 -24.58 -18.60
CA HIS A 680 22.17 -24.71 -17.41
C HIS A 680 22.15 -26.14 -16.87
N TYR A 681 21.86 -26.29 -15.58
CA TYR A 681 21.73 -27.61 -14.96
C TYR A 681 20.38 -28.27 -15.31
N TYR A 682 19.31 -27.46 -15.43
CA TYR A 682 17.94 -27.88 -15.76
C TYR A 682 17.47 -27.20 -17.05
N GLU A 683 16.52 -27.80 -17.77
CA GLU A 683 15.93 -27.24 -19.00
C GLU A 683 15.16 -25.94 -18.71
N ASN A 684 14.36 -25.87 -17.65
CA ASN A 684 13.58 -24.67 -17.27
C ASN A 684 14.29 -23.79 -16.23
N ALA A 685 15.63 -23.72 -16.26
CA ALA A 685 16.39 -22.93 -15.29
C ALA A 685 16.26 -21.42 -15.54
N LEU A 686 16.31 -20.65 -14.45
CA LEU A 686 16.56 -19.21 -14.54
C LEU A 686 17.94 -18.97 -15.16
N LEU A 687 18.13 -17.83 -15.81
CA LEU A 687 19.41 -17.46 -16.40
C LEU A 687 20.50 -17.46 -15.32
N GLU A 688 21.58 -18.22 -15.54
CA GLU A 688 22.69 -18.34 -14.59
C GLU A 688 23.58 -17.08 -14.62
N THR A 689 23.00 -15.95 -14.19
CA THR A 689 23.58 -14.61 -14.27
C THR A 689 24.89 -14.49 -13.51
N THR A 690 25.06 -15.21 -12.39
CA THR A 690 26.33 -15.26 -11.65
C THR A 690 27.47 -15.71 -12.56
N ARG A 691 27.29 -16.79 -13.33
CA ARG A 691 28.31 -17.31 -14.25
C ARG A 691 28.64 -16.28 -15.33
N ILE A 692 27.59 -15.71 -15.92
CA ILE A 692 27.70 -14.76 -17.02
C ILE A 692 28.45 -13.52 -16.56
N TYR A 693 28.01 -12.86 -15.50
CA TYR A 693 28.62 -11.61 -15.05
C TYR A 693 30.03 -11.78 -14.49
N GLU A 694 30.36 -12.92 -13.86
CA GLU A 694 31.73 -13.23 -13.47
C GLU A 694 32.65 -13.35 -14.69
N CYS A 695 32.19 -14.02 -15.76
CA CYS A 695 32.93 -14.11 -17.02
C CYS A 695 33.05 -12.76 -17.74
N LEU A 696 31.96 -11.99 -17.80
CA LEU A 696 31.97 -10.66 -18.41
C LEU A 696 32.93 -9.74 -17.66
N SER A 697 33.04 -9.84 -16.34
CA SER A 697 34.02 -9.08 -15.53
C SER A 697 35.48 -9.41 -15.86
N LEU A 698 35.73 -10.59 -16.45
CA LEU A 698 37.04 -11.02 -16.95
C LEU A 698 37.26 -10.69 -18.44
N ASN A 699 36.36 -9.90 -19.05
CA ASN A 699 36.34 -9.58 -20.47
C ASN A 699 36.30 -10.84 -21.36
N LYS A 700 35.44 -11.81 -21.00
CA LYS A 700 35.28 -13.06 -21.75
C LYS A 700 34.01 -13.06 -22.59
N LEU A 701 34.13 -13.54 -23.82
CA LEU A 701 32.98 -13.87 -24.66
C LEU A 701 32.27 -15.08 -24.05
N VAL A 702 30.96 -14.92 -23.83
CA VAL A 702 30.11 -15.98 -23.29
C VAL A 702 29.12 -16.42 -24.37
N VAL A 703 29.08 -17.72 -24.63
CA VAL A 703 28.01 -18.38 -25.38
C VAL A 703 27.12 -19.08 -24.34
N SER A 704 25.85 -18.69 -24.27
CA SER A 704 24.93 -19.13 -23.21
C SER A 704 23.67 -19.71 -23.80
N GLU A 705 23.11 -20.71 -23.14
CA GLU A 705 21.69 -21.02 -23.29
C GLU A 705 20.83 -19.87 -22.75
N LYS A 706 19.61 -19.72 -23.29
CA LYS A 706 18.60 -18.81 -22.74
C LYS A 706 18.06 -19.35 -21.41
N GLY A 707 17.75 -18.44 -20.48
CA GLY A 707 17.03 -18.79 -19.26
C GLY A 707 15.50 -18.66 -19.43
N SER A 708 14.72 -19.24 -18.53
CA SER A 708 13.25 -19.09 -18.53
C SER A 708 12.81 -17.64 -18.27
N ASP A 709 13.66 -16.82 -17.65
CA ASP A 709 13.48 -15.40 -17.36
C ASP A 709 14.25 -14.49 -18.35
N GLN A 710 14.58 -14.97 -19.56
CA GLN A 710 15.40 -14.23 -20.54
C GLN A 710 14.91 -12.79 -20.83
N ASN A 711 13.59 -12.56 -20.74
CA ASN A 711 12.99 -11.25 -20.95
C ASN A 711 13.41 -10.20 -19.91
N ASP A 712 13.88 -10.63 -18.73
CA ASP A 712 14.36 -9.74 -17.66
C ASP A 712 15.82 -9.30 -17.84
N HIS A 713 16.51 -9.86 -18.84
CA HIS A 713 17.96 -9.71 -19.07
C HIS A 713 18.30 -9.13 -20.45
N THR A 714 17.42 -8.31 -21.01
CA THR A 714 17.59 -7.73 -22.36
C THR A 714 18.84 -6.86 -22.50
N GLU A 715 19.42 -6.36 -21.40
CA GLU A 715 20.69 -5.65 -21.36
C GLU A 715 21.90 -6.49 -21.80
N LEU A 716 21.78 -7.82 -21.78
CA LEU A 716 22.82 -8.74 -22.23
C LEU A 716 22.77 -9.00 -23.75
N ASN A 717 21.72 -8.54 -24.44
CA ASN A 717 21.57 -8.71 -25.88
C ASN A 717 22.72 -8.02 -26.63
N GLY A 718 23.39 -8.76 -27.49
CA GLY A 718 24.56 -8.26 -28.23
C GLY A 718 25.86 -8.24 -27.41
N ILE A 719 25.82 -8.60 -26.13
CA ILE A 719 27.00 -8.78 -25.26
C ILE A 719 27.26 -10.27 -25.05
N VAL A 720 26.23 -11.03 -24.69
CA VAL A 720 26.24 -12.50 -24.63
C VAL A 720 25.65 -13.04 -25.93
N ASP A 721 26.17 -14.18 -26.40
CA ASP A 721 25.61 -14.90 -27.54
C ASP A 721 24.67 -15.99 -27.02
N PHE A 722 23.36 -15.80 -27.22
CA PHE A 722 22.31 -16.66 -26.66
C PHE A 722 21.82 -17.67 -27.69
N ILE A 723 21.71 -18.94 -27.28
CA ILE A 723 21.07 -20.01 -28.05
C ILE A 723 19.81 -20.54 -27.36
N GLU A 724 18.95 -21.20 -28.13
CA GLU A 724 17.80 -21.92 -27.56
C GLU A 724 18.26 -23.08 -26.67
N ILE A 725 17.41 -23.41 -25.70
CA ILE A 725 17.67 -24.49 -24.73
C ILE A 725 17.75 -25.83 -25.48
N ASP A 726 18.73 -26.66 -25.12
CA ASP A 726 19.01 -27.97 -25.73
C ASP A 726 19.51 -27.95 -27.19
N ASP A 727 19.76 -26.77 -27.76
CA ASP A 727 20.28 -26.65 -29.13
C ASP A 727 21.82 -26.71 -29.17
N ILE A 728 22.34 -27.92 -28.95
CA ILE A 728 23.79 -28.19 -28.97
C ILE A 728 24.42 -27.83 -30.31
N ASP A 729 23.72 -28.09 -31.41
CA ASP A 729 24.22 -27.83 -32.76
C ASP A 729 24.40 -26.33 -33.01
N SER A 730 23.45 -25.50 -32.58
CA SER A 730 23.60 -24.05 -32.62
C SER A 730 24.74 -23.57 -31.72
N MET A 731 24.93 -24.13 -30.52
CA MET A 731 26.09 -23.80 -29.67
C MET A 731 27.41 -24.05 -30.40
N VAL A 732 27.53 -25.22 -31.04
CA VAL A 732 28.71 -25.61 -31.83
C VAL A 732 28.93 -24.67 -33.01
N GLN A 733 27.85 -24.28 -33.71
CA GLN A 733 27.92 -23.35 -34.84
C GLN A 733 28.39 -21.96 -34.40
N GLN A 734 27.85 -21.43 -33.31
CA GLN A 734 28.22 -20.11 -32.79
C GLN A 734 29.67 -20.08 -32.30
N ILE A 735 30.11 -21.11 -31.57
CA ILE A 735 31.53 -21.24 -31.19
C ILE A 735 32.42 -21.28 -32.43
N SER A 736 32.05 -22.07 -33.45
CA SER A 736 32.80 -22.15 -34.71
C SER A 736 32.88 -20.79 -35.41
N PHE A 737 31.78 -20.02 -35.43
CA PHE A 737 31.76 -18.68 -36.00
C PHE A 737 32.78 -17.77 -35.30
N TRP A 738 32.75 -17.67 -33.97
CA TRP A 738 33.66 -16.80 -33.22
C TRP A 738 35.13 -17.21 -33.34
N LEU A 739 35.43 -18.51 -33.39
CA LEU A 739 36.81 -18.98 -33.57
C LEU A 739 37.36 -18.66 -34.97
N ASN A 740 36.49 -18.63 -35.99
CA ASN A 740 36.83 -18.38 -37.39
C ASN A 740 36.70 -16.91 -37.84
N SER A 741 36.17 -16.04 -36.97
CA SER A 741 35.96 -14.61 -37.25
C SER A 741 36.75 -13.70 -36.28
N PRO A 742 38.09 -13.60 -36.40
CA PRO A 742 38.93 -12.84 -35.44
C PRO A 742 38.53 -11.37 -35.29
N LYS A 743 38.15 -10.71 -36.38
CA LYS A 743 37.74 -9.29 -36.36
C LYS A 743 36.45 -9.08 -35.56
N ASP A 744 35.47 -9.96 -35.75
CA ASP A 744 34.21 -9.89 -35.00
C ASP A 744 34.44 -10.23 -33.53
N PHE A 745 35.31 -11.21 -33.25
CA PHE A 745 35.70 -11.56 -31.88
C PHE A 745 36.36 -10.39 -31.14
N GLU A 746 37.34 -9.73 -31.76
CA GLU A 746 37.99 -8.53 -31.20
C GLU A 746 36.98 -7.41 -30.96
N LYS A 747 36.08 -7.17 -31.91
CA LYS A 747 35.00 -6.19 -31.76
C LYS A 747 34.10 -6.54 -30.57
N ARG A 748 33.69 -7.80 -30.43
CA ARG A 748 32.87 -8.26 -29.29
C ARG A 748 33.59 -8.06 -27.96
N LEU A 749 34.90 -8.32 -27.89
CA LEU A 749 35.68 -8.05 -26.67
C LEU A 749 35.75 -6.56 -26.33
N GLN A 750 35.76 -5.68 -27.33
CA GLN A 750 35.66 -4.23 -27.10
C GLN A 750 34.26 -3.85 -26.60
N ASP A 751 33.20 -4.42 -27.17
CA ASP A 751 31.82 -4.19 -26.73
C ASP A 751 31.62 -4.65 -25.27
N ILE A 752 32.14 -5.81 -24.89
CA ILE A 752 32.13 -6.31 -23.50
C ILE A 752 32.92 -5.37 -22.58
N TYR A 753 34.10 -4.92 -22.99
CA TYR A 753 34.89 -3.96 -22.21
C TYR A 753 34.11 -2.65 -21.99
N HIS A 754 33.44 -2.13 -23.02
CA HIS A 754 32.59 -0.95 -22.91
C HIS A 754 31.37 -1.18 -22.01
N PHE A 755 30.77 -2.37 -22.06
CA PHE A 755 29.67 -2.77 -21.19
C PHE A 755 30.09 -2.76 -19.71
N GLN A 756 31.29 -3.24 -19.37
CA GLN A 756 31.82 -3.20 -18.00
C GLN A 756 31.96 -1.78 -17.41
N GLN A 757 32.05 -0.75 -18.26
CA GLN A 757 32.16 0.64 -17.82
C GLN A 757 30.81 1.34 -17.68
N GLN A 758 29.71 0.68 -18.08
CA GLN A 758 28.37 1.21 -17.91
C GLN A 758 27.92 1.14 -16.44
N PRO A 759 26.94 1.97 -16.05
CA PRO A 759 26.33 1.90 -14.73
C PRO A 759 25.82 0.49 -14.43
N ASP A 760 26.21 -0.04 -13.28
CA ASP A 760 25.95 -1.42 -12.88
C ASP A 760 24.61 -1.56 -12.15
N LYS A 761 23.84 -2.59 -12.52
CA LYS A 761 22.49 -2.86 -11.99
C LYS A 761 22.54 -3.27 -10.52
N PHE A 762 23.51 -4.10 -10.12
CA PHE A 762 23.70 -4.50 -8.73
C PHE A 762 23.95 -3.29 -7.83
N GLN A 763 24.83 -2.37 -8.24
CA GLN A 763 25.10 -1.13 -7.51
C GLN A 763 23.85 -0.27 -7.33
N PHE A 764 23.06 -0.08 -8.38
CA PHE A 764 21.80 0.68 -8.28
C PHE A 764 20.88 0.11 -7.19
N TYR A 765 20.64 -1.19 -7.22
CA TYR A 765 19.71 -1.84 -6.28
C TYR A 765 20.28 -1.94 -4.86
N LEU A 766 21.60 -2.14 -4.70
CA LEU A 766 22.23 -2.06 -3.38
C LEU A 766 22.11 -0.65 -2.80
N TYR A 767 22.43 0.40 -3.57
CA TYR A 767 22.32 1.77 -3.06
C TYR A 767 20.86 2.19 -2.81
N ARG A 768 19.92 1.68 -3.61
CA ARG A 768 18.49 1.82 -3.33
C ARG A 768 18.12 1.20 -1.98
N PHE A 769 18.66 0.02 -1.66
CA PHE A 769 18.49 -0.59 -0.34
C PHE A 769 19.15 0.25 0.77
N LEU A 770 20.41 0.67 0.61
CA LEU A 770 21.10 1.49 1.61
C LEU A 770 20.37 2.81 1.88
N LEU A 771 19.81 3.45 0.86
CA LEU A 771 18.98 4.64 0.99
C LEU A 771 17.69 4.33 1.77
N SER A 772 17.06 3.18 1.50
CA SER A 772 15.84 2.76 2.21
C SER A 772 16.02 2.55 3.71
N GLN A 773 17.27 2.34 4.13
CA GLN A 773 17.71 2.07 5.50
C GLN A 773 18.48 3.24 6.13
N ASP A 774 18.46 4.43 5.52
CA ASP A 774 19.17 5.64 6.00
C ASP A 774 20.70 5.51 6.13
N LEU A 775 21.30 4.49 5.50
CA LEU A 775 22.75 4.28 5.50
C LEU A 775 23.47 5.30 4.61
N ILE A 776 22.80 5.75 3.55
CA ILE A 776 23.24 6.84 2.66
C ILE A 776 22.12 7.87 2.47
N ASP A 777 22.48 9.10 2.12
CA ASP A 777 21.52 10.15 1.78
C ASP A 777 21.15 10.14 0.29
N PHE A 778 20.09 10.89 -0.07
CA PHE A 778 19.60 10.97 -1.44
C PHE A 778 20.65 11.52 -2.40
N GLU A 779 21.44 12.52 -2.00
CA GLU A 779 22.48 13.11 -2.86
C GLU A 779 23.58 12.11 -3.21
N THR A 780 24.00 11.29 -2.23
CA THR A 780 24.95 10.21 -2.41
C THR A 780 24.38 9.14 -3.33
N PHE A 781 23.14 8.71 -3.10
CA PHE A 781 22.43 7.79 -3.98
C PHE A 781 22.37 8.34 -5.41
N TYR A 782 21.86 9.56 -5.60
CA TYR A 782 21.66 10.17 -6.91
C TYR A 782 22.98 10.28 -7.68
N ARG A 783 24.05 10.77 -7.04
CA ARG A 783 25.37 10.90 -7.65
C ARG A 783 25.94 9.58 -8.17
N LEU A 784 25.67 8.48 -7.47
CA LEU A 784 26.18 7.15 -7.81
C LEU A 784 25.26 6.39 -8.79
N SER A 785 23.95 6.64 -8.73
CA SER A 785 22.92 5.83 -9.37
C SER A 785 22.22 6.50 -10.55
N SER A 786 22.28 7.84 -10.70
CA SER A 786 21.48 8.56 -11.70
C SER A 786 21.72 8.13 -13.14
N LYS A 787 22.95 7.73 -13.46
CA LYS A 787 23.33 7.28 -14.82
C LYS A 787 22.74 5.93 -15.20
N TYR A 788 22.32 5.12 -14.23
CA TYR A 788 21.73 3.80 -14.47
C TYR A 788 20.35 3.91 -15.10
N VAL A 789 19.49 4.79 -14.57
CA VAL A 789 18.13 4.96 -15.06
C VAL A 789 18.15 5.85 -16.30
N LYS A 790 17.86 5.27 -17.46
CA LYS A 790 17.81 5.94 -18.77
C LYS A 790 16.40 5.79 -19.35
N PRO A 791 15.45 6.63 -18.93
CA PRO A 791 14.07 6.51 -19.38
C PRO A 791 13.94 6.72 -20.89
N LYS A 792 13.02 5.98 -21.52
CA LYS A 792 12.65 6.18 -22.92
C LYS A 792 11.44 7.11 -23.00
N GLY A 793 11.53 8.16 -23.82
CA GLY A 793 10.47 9.16 -23.94
C GLY A 793 10.21 9.92 -22.63
N ASN A 794 9.08 10.62 -22.57
CA ASN A 794 8.67 11.44 -21.43
C ASN A 794 7.38 10.95 -20.77
N PHE A 795 6.97 9.71 -21.00
CA PHE A 795 5.83 9.09 -20.32
C PHE A 795 6.29 7.87 -19.54
N TRP A 796 6.24 7.97 -18.22
CA TRP A 796 6.79 7.00 -17.28
C TRP A 796 5.71 6.42 -16.35
N CYS A 797 5.90 5.17 -15.95
CA CYS A 797 5.10 4.52 -14.92
C CYS A 797 5.97 4.26 -13.69
N LEU A 798 5.57 4.74 -12.52
CA LEU A 798 6.23 4.44 -11.25
C LEU A 798 5.77 3.07 -10.74
N SER A 799 6.70 2.12 -10.62
CA SER A 799 6.42 0.79 -10.06
C SER A 799 7.59 0.30 -9.22
N LEU A 800 7.29 -0.45 -8.15
CA LEU A 800 8.32 -1.15 -7.39
C LEU A 800 8.59 -2.51 -8.07
N PRO A 801 9.87 -2.87 -8.36
CA PRO A 801 10.18 -4.17 -8.94
C PRO A 801 9.65 -5.34 -8.09
N GLU A 802 9.62 -5.18 -6.77
CA GLU A 802 9.15 -6.21 -5.84
C GLU A 802 7.62 -6.38 -5.82
N SER A 803 6.83 -5.44 -6.37
CA SER A 803 5.38 -5.59 -6.51
C SER A 803 5.04 -6.33 -7.81
N VAL A 804 5.51 -7.57 -7.93
CA VAL A 804 5.50 -8.35 -9.18
C VAL A 804 4.09 -8.50 -9.76
N ALA A 805 3.08 -8.72 -8.92
CA ALA A 805 1.69 -8.83 -9.37
C ALA A 805 1.16 -7.52 -9.99
N ARG A 806 1.37 -6.37 -9.31
CA ARG A 806 1.00 -5.04 -9.83
C ARG A 806 1.74 -4.72 -11.12
N ARG A 807 3.03 -5.09 -11.18
CA ARG A 807 3.84 -4.88 -12.37
C ARG A 807 3.34 -5.67 -13.57
N ARG A 808 3.02 -6.95 -13.38
CA ARG A 808 2.45 -7.80 -14.46
C ARG A 808 1.10 -7.26 -14.95
N ASP A 809 0.26 -6.82 -14.03
CA ASP A 809 -1.03 -6.21 -14.34
C ASP A 809 -0.88 -4.91 -15.15
N PHE A 810 0.07 -4.04 -14.79
CA PHE A 810 0.39 -2.85 -15.58
C PHE A 810 0.98 -3.20 -16.95
N ASP A 811 1.93 -4.14 -17.03
CA ASP A 811 2.58 -4.53 -18.28
C ASP A 811 1.57 -5.14 -19.28
N HIS A 812 0.51 -5.79 -18.79
CA HIS A 812 -0.60 -6.26 -19.64
C HIS A 812 -1.33 -5.11 -20.33
N ASP A 813 -1.57 -4.01 -19.61
CA ASP A 813 -2.27 -2.83 -20.12
C ASP A 813 -1.37 -1.85 -20.88
N ASN A 814 -0.05 -2.02 -20.79
CA ASN A 814 0.93 -1.10 -21.36
C ASN A 814 1.16 -1.33 -22.87
N HIS A 815 0.11 -1.13 -23.66
CA HIS A 815 0.20 -1.13 -25.13
C HIS A 815 0.75 0.21 -25.69
N TYR A 816 0.94 1.21 -24.81
CA TYR A 816 1.38 2.56 -25.15
C TYR A 816 2.91 2.74 -25.20
N GLY A 817 3.68 1.72 -24.78
CA GLY A 817 5.13 1.81 -24.70
C GLY A 817 5.64 2.72 -23.57
N ILE A 818 4.87 2.83 -22.48
CA ILE A 818 5.22 3.62 -21.28
C ILE A 818 6.47 3.01 -20.64
N TYR A 819 7.46 3.85 -20.31
CA TYR A 819 8.68 3.40 -19.66
C TYR A 819 8.44 3.16 -18.17
N VAL A 820 8.65 1.94 -17.67
CA VAL A 820 8.48 1.66 -16.24
C VAL A 820 9.74 2.06 -15.48
N PHE A 821 9.58 3.04 -14.61
CA PHE A 821 10.61 3.64 -13.79
C PHE A 821 10.76 2.87 -12.47
N PRO A 822 11.98 2.42 -12.09
CA PRO A 822 12.18 1.65 -10.87
C PRO A 822 12.02 2.55 -9.63
N GLY A 823 10.90 2.41 -8.92
CA GLY A 823 10.60 3.19 -7.72
C GLY A 823 11.60 2.94 -6.58
N LEU A 824 11.88 3.99 -5.80
CA LEU A 824 12.71 3.92 -4.60
C LEU A 824 11.90 3.42 -3.40
N ARG A 825 12.59 2.87 -2.39
CA ARG A 825 11.99 2.33 -1.18
C ARG A 825 12.51 3.01 0.06
N HIS A 826 11.72 2.89 1.13
CA HIS A 826 12.10 3.29 2.48
C HIS A 826 11.31 2.43 3.48
N ASN A 827 11.84 2.27 4.70
CA ASN A 827 11.11 1.61 5.80
C ASN A 827 9.78 2.30 6.15
N ILE A 828 9.64 3.57 5.74
CA ILE A 828 8.42 4.37 5.83
C ILE A 828 7.88 4.55 4.40
N GLY A 829 6.79 3.88 4.05
CA GLY A 829 6.31 3.75 2.66
C GLY A 829 6.12 5.09 1.93
N TRP A 830 5.51 6.08 2.57
CA TRP A 830 5.28 7.40 1.96
C TRP A 830 6.56 8.19 1.71
N ILE A 831 7.63 7.95 2.48
CA ILE A 831 8.96 8.51 2.19
C ILE A 831 9.54 7.85 0.94
N GLY A 832 9.37 6.54 0.77
CA GLY A 832 9.77 5.82 -0.45
C GLY A 832 9.11 6.39 -1.70
N CYS A 833 7.81 6.71 -1.62
CA CYS A 833 7.09 7.41 -2.70
C CYS A 833 7.65 8.83 -2.93
N GLY A 834 7.83 9.64 -1.88
CA GLY A 834 8.43 10.97 -2.01
C GLY A 834 9.83 10.95 -2.63
N LEU A 835 10.69 10.03 -2.21
CA LEU A 835 12.01 9.81 -2.79
C LEU A 835 11.93 9.41 -4.26
N SER A 836 10.95 8.58 -4.64
CA SER A 836 10.72 8.19 -6.03
C SER A 836 10.37 9.37 -6.92
N TYR A 837 9.46 10.24 -6.48
CA TYR A 837 9.12 11.47 -7.19
C TYR A 837 10.28 12.46 -7.23
N LYS A 838 11.00 12.64 -6.12
CA LYS A 838 12.24 13.43 -6.08
C LYS A 838 13.26 12.91 -7.10
N PHE A 839 13.41 11.59 -7.23
CA PHE A 839 14.30 10.98 -8.20
C PHE A 839 13.86 11.21 -9.65
N MET A 840 12.59 10.93 -9.98
CA MET A 840 12.05 11.14 -11.33
C MET A 840 12.16 12.60 -11.77
N MET A 841 11.83 13.56 -10.90
CA MET A 841 11.89 14.99 -11.23
C MET A 841 13.32 15.47 -11.50
N ARG A 842 14.29 14.96 -10.74
CA ARG A 842 15.70 15.30 -10.97
C ARG A 842 16.24 14.66 -12.25
N VAL A 843 15.82 13.43 -12.57
CA VAL A 843 16.12 12.80 -13.87
C VAL A 843 15.50 13.60 -15.02
N ALA A 844 14.23 14.03 -14.89
CA ALA A 844 13.58 14.86 -15.91
C ALA A 844 14.30 16.20 -16.14
N GLU A 845 14.81 16.82 -15.06
CA GLU A 845 15.61 18.05 -15.12
C GLU A 845 16.97 17.82 -15.81
N ASP A 846 17.70 16.76 -15.44
CA ASP A 846 19.00 16.42 -16.06
C ASP A 846 18.86 16.13 -17.56
N PHE A 847 17.76 15.49 -17.98
CA PHE A 847 17.43 15.25 -19.38
C PHE A 847 16.82 16.45 -20.11
N LYS A 848 16.56 17.56 -19.39
CA LYS A 848 15.96 18.80 -19.92
C LYS A 848 14.62 18.57 -20.62
N LEU A 849 13.79 17.67 -20.08
CA LEU A 849 12.49 17.38 -20.65
C LEU A 849 11.54 18.57 -20.44
N PRO A 850 10.86 19.08 -21.47
CA PRO A 850 9.94 20.21 -21.32
C PRO A 850 8.73 19.87 -20.44
N ASN A 851 8.30 18.61 -20.48
CA ASN A 851 7.30 18.02 -19.60
C ASN A 851 7.54 16.52 -19.45
N VAL A 852 7.00 15.93 -18.38
CA VAL A 852 6.96 14.48 -18.16
C VAL A 852 5.57 14.08 -17.68
N THR A 853 5.01 13.04 -18.29
CA THR A 853 3.81 12.35 -17.81
C THR A 853 4.22 11.20 -16.92
N ILE A 854 3.65 11.12 -15.71
CA ILE A 854 3.89 10.04 -14.77
C ILE A 854 2.56 9.42 -14.35
N CYS A 855 2.47 8.11 -14.44
CA CYS A 855 1.40 7.33 -13.83
C CYS A 855 1.95 6.34 -12.78
N GLU A 856 1.10 5.83 -11.90
CA GLU A 856 1.41 4.70 -11.02
C GLU A 856 0.96 3.38 -11.66
N ASP A 857 1.46 2.25 -11.16
CA ASP A 857 1.15 0.92 -11.71
C ASP A 857 -0.28 0.42 -11.44
N ASP A 858 -1.09 1.17 -10.68
CA ASP A 858 -2.53 0.95 -10.50
C ASP A 858 -3.41 1.98 -11.24
N VAL A 859 -2.88 2.64 -12.27
CA VAL A 859 -3.67 3.46 -13.17
C VAL A 859 -4.66 2.61 -13.98
N LEU A 860 -5.90 3.08 -14.16
CA LEU A 860 -6.88 2.48 -15.07
C LEU A 860 -7.04 3.37 -16.31
N PHE A 861 -6.67 2.87 -17.48
CA PHE A 861 -6.84 3.57 -18.75
C PHE A 861 -8.24 3.32 -19.33
N ASN A 862 -9.02 4.39 -19.51
CA ASN A 862 -10.35 4.32 -20.11
C ASN A 862 -10.27 4.15 -21.64
N PRO A 863 -11.31 3.64 -22.33
CA PRO A 863 -11.28 3.44 -23.79
C PRO A 863 -10.97 4.70 -24.62
N GLU A 864 -11.33 5.88 -24.11
CA GLU A 864 -11.07 7.17 -24.76
C GLU A 864 -9.73 7.81 -24.35
N PHE A 865 -8.94 7.13 -23.49
CA PHE A 865 -7.72 7.69 -22.90
C PHE A 865 -6.74 8.21 -23.95
N GLU A 866 -6.40 7.42 -24.97
CA GLU A 866 -5.38 7.78 -25.95
C GLU A 866 -5.75 9.08 -26.70
N GLN A 867 -6.99 9.19 -27.18
CA GLN A 867 -7.46 10.37 -27.88
C GLN A 867 -7.46 11.60 -26.96
N ARG A 868 -7.97 11.47 -25.73
CA ARG A 868 -8.04 12.58 -24.77
C ARG A 868 -6.66 13.01 -24.30
N TYR A 869 -5.79 12.06 -24.01
CA TYR A 869 -4.41 12.30 -23.56
C TYR A 869 -3.59 13.04 -24.61
N GLU A 870 -3.62 12.61 -25.87
CA GLU A 870 -2.89 13.29 -26.95
C GLU A 870 -3.40 14.73 -27.17
N GLU A 871 -4.71 14.95 -27.06
CA GLU A 871 -5.27 16.29 -27.13
C GLU A 871 -4.85 17.17 -25.95
N ILE A 872 -4.93 16.64 -24.73
CA ILE A 872 -4.54 17.36 -23.51
C ILE A 872 -3.06 17.71 -23.56
N LYS A 873 -2.22 16.73 -23.86
CA LYS A 873 -0.77 16.90 -23.98
C LYS A 873 -0.42 17.94 -25.03
N SER A 874 -0.97 17.82 -26.24
CA SER A 874 -0.72 18.79 -27.33
C SER A 874 -1.17 20.20 -26.95
N THR A 875 -2.31 20.35 -26.26
CA THR A 875 -2.78 21.66 -25.79
C THR A 875 -1.85 22.26 -24.74
N LEU A 876 -1.40 21.46 -23.76
CA LEU A 876 -0.48 21.88 -22.70
C LEU A 876 0.94 22.19 -23.22
N GLU A 877 1.38 21.52 -24.27
CA GLU A 877 2.68 21.78 -24.91
C GLU A 877 2.70 23.06 -25.74
N ASN A 878 1.58 23.40 -26.39
CA ASN A 878 1.49 24.55 -27.29
C ASN A 878 0.96 25.83 -26.63
N THR A 879 0.47 25.76 -25.39
CA THR A 879 -0.11 26.93 -24.70
C THR A 879 0.96 27.89 -24.18
N PRO A 880 0.82 29.21 -24.39
CA PRO A 880 1.69 30.21 -23.77
C PRO A 880 1.31 30.49 -22.30
N ILE A 881 0.19 29.94 -21.82
CA ILE A 881 -0.30 30.16 -20.46
C ILE A 881 0.52 29.31 -19.49
N PRO A 882 1.15 29.90 -18.46
CA PRO A 882 1.98 29.14 -17.54
C PRO A 882 1.16 28.15 -16.70
N TRP A 883 1.62 26.90 -16.63
CA TRP A 883 1.10 25.82 -15.81
C TRP A 883 2.26 25.02 -15.21
N ASP A 884 2.06 24.38 -14.06
CA ASP A 884 3.08 23.56 -13.41
C ASP A 884 2.73 22.06 -13.46
N ILE A 885 1.49 21.72 -13.13
CA ILE A 885 1.05 20.32 -13.06
C ILE A 885 -0.36 20.23 -13.64
N TYR A 886 -0.57 19.30 -14.56
CA TYR A 886 -1.88 18.82 -14.93
C TYR A 886 -2.19 17.54 -14.16
N SER A 887 -3.36 17.47 -13.51
CA SER A 887 -3.81 16.28 -12.78
C SER A 887 -4.85 15.53 -13.58
N GLY A 888 -4.54 14.26 -13.88
CA GLY A 888 -5.43 13.36 -14.62
C GLY A 888 -6.48 12.69 -13.74
N LEU A 889 -6.28 12.67 -12.42
CA LEU A 889 -7.19 12.08 -11.43
C LEU A 889 -6.96 12.71 -10.06
N ILE A 890 -8.03 13.05 -9.35
CA ILE A 890 -7.99 13.45 -7.94
C ILE A 890 -8.85 12.47 -7.14
N ALA A 891 -8.20 11.75 -6.22
CA ALA A 891 -8.86 10.73 -5.41
C ALA A 891 -9.70 11.31 -4.27
N ASP A 892 -9.26 12.43 -3.68
CA ASP A 892 -9.92 13.09 -2.55
C ASP A 892 -9.88 14.62 -2.73
N LEU A 893 -10.89 15.16 -3.41
CA LEU A 893 -11.02 16.59 -3.64
C LEU A 893 -11.60 17.28 -2.40
N SER A 894 -10.80 18.13 -1.75
CA SER A 894 -11.27 18.93 -0.60
C SER A 894 -12.38 19.92 -0.98
N GLU A 895 -13.36 20.13 -0.09
CA GLU A 895 -14.35 21.19 -0.24
C GLU A 895 -13.73 22.60 -0.27
N GLU A 896 -12.57 22.78 0.36
CA GLU A 896 -11.84 24.05 0.36
C GLU A 896 -11.15 24.37 -0.97
N THR A 897 -11.03 23.38 -1.86
CA THR A 897 -10.37 23.54 -3.16
C THR A 897 -11.12 24.55 -4.01
N LYS A 898 -10.39 25.49 -4.61
CA LYS A 898 -10.92 26.51 -5.51
C LYS A 898 -10.67 26.11 -6.95
N ILE A 899 -11.74 26.09 -7.72
CA ILE A 899 -11.71 25.90 -9.16
C ILE A 899 -12.04 27.25 -9.82
N SER A 900 -11.29 27.61 -10.86
CA SER A 900 -11.58 28.79 -11.68
C SER A 900 -11.40 28.49 -13.16
N GLN A 901 -12.02 29.30 -14.02
CA GLN A 901 -11.83 29.21 -15.46
C GLN A 901 -10.35 29.32 -15.82
N SER A 902 -9.85 28.40 -16.66
CA SER A 902 -8.49 28.48 -17.18
C SER A 902 -8.44 29.33 -18.44
N ASN A 903 -7.32 30.02 -18.65
CA ASN A 903 -7.04 30.68 -19.93
C ASN A 903 -6.49 29.71 -20.99
N ILE A 904 -6.20 28.46 -20.62
CA ILE A 904 -5.81 27.39 -21.54
C ILE A 904 -7.06 26.95 -22.30
N LYS A 905 -7.02 27.04 -23.64
CA LYS A 905 -8.14 26.65 -24.50
C LYS A 905 -7.78 25.37 -25.26
N GLY A 906 -8.50 24.29 -24.98
CA GLY A 906 -8.49 23.07 -25.79
C GLY A 906 -9.48 23.16 -26.95
N ASN A 907 -9.40 22.20 -27.87
CA ASN A 907 -10.34 22.12 -29.00
C ASN A 907 -11.64 21.39 -28.60
N LYS A 908 -11.53 20.31 -27.82
CA LYS A 908 -12.61 19.46 -27.31
C LYS A 908 -12.58 19.36 -25.78
N GLU A 909 -11.42 19.46 -25.15
CA GLU A 909 -11.28 19.44 -23.69
C GLU A 909 -11.35 20.84 -23.07
N ASN A 910 -12.14 20.97 -22.00
CA ASN A 910 -12.22 22.20 -21.21
C ASN A 910 -11.24 22.12 -20.03
N PHE A 911 -10.37 23.12 -19.92
CA PHE A 911 -9.37 23.20 -18.86
C PHE A 911 -9.82 24.13 -17.74
N TYR A 912 -9.52 23.74 -16.51
CA TYR A 912 -9.81 24.50 -15.30
C TYR A 912 -8.54 24.68 -14.48
N SER A 913 -8.39 25.85 -13.85
CA SER A 913 -7.32 26.09 -12.87
C SER A 913 -7.76 25.58 -11.51
N ILE A 914 -6.84 24.96 -10.79
CA ILE A 914 -7.07 24.36 -9.48
C ILE A 914 -5.91 24.72 -8.54
N ASP A 915 -6.24 25.10 -7.30
CA ASP A 915 -5.25 25.57 -6.31
C ASP A 915 -4.72 24.48 -5.37
N ARG A 916 -5.32 23.28 -5.38
CA ARG A 916 -4.91 22.12 -4.58
C ARG A 916 -4.96 20.85 -5.41
N LEU A 917 -3.85 20.12 -5.48
CA LEU A 917 -3.73 18.85 -6.19
C LEU A 917 -3.47 17.73 -5.18
N VAL A 918 -4.35 16.73 -5.17
CA VAL A 918 -4.24 15.56 -4.26
C VAL A 918 -4.44 14.29 -5.07
N SER A 919 -3.33 13.68 -5.49
CA SER A 919 -3.20 12.32 -6.04
C SER A 919 -1.91 12.25 -6.87
N MET A 920 -1.26 11.10 -6.85
CA MET A 920 -0.06 10.82 -7.64
C MET A 920 -0.31 9.82 -8.78
N VAL A 921 -1.53 9.27 -8.91
CA VAL A 921 -1.88 8.17 -9.84
C VAL A 921 -1.61 8.51 -11.30
N PHE A 922 -1.91 9.74 -11.73
CA PHE A 922 -1.60 10.21 -13.09
C PHE A 922 -1.50 11.73 -13.13
N ASN A 923 -0.32 12.24 -13.48
CA ASN A 923 -0.07 13.67 -13.59
C ASN A 923 0.89 13.97 -14.76
N ILE A 924 0.74 15.13 -15.40
CA ILE A 924 1.72 15.69 -16.33
C ILE A 924 2.41 16.86 -15.63
N TYR A 925 3.73 16.84 -15.56
CA TYR A 925 4.55 17.84 -14.89
C TYR A 925 5.28 18.68 -15.92
N ASN A 926 5.13 20.00 -15.86
CA ASN A 926 5.93 20.94 -16.63
C ASN A 926 7.35 21.06 -16.03
N GLN A 927 8.34 21.42 -16.84
CA GLN A 927 9.69 21.73 -16.36
C GLN A 927 9.72 22.71 -15.17
N SER A 928 8.78 23.66 -15.09
CA SER A 928 8.68 24.59 -13.97
C SER A 928 8.33 23.93 -12.61
N ALA A 929 7.82 22.70 -12.62
CA ALA A 929 7.49 21.93 -11.42
C ALA A 929 8.69 21.13 -10.86
N TYR A 930 9.67 20.76 -11.70
CA TYR A 930 10.71 19.79 -11.31
C TYR A 930 11.48 20.24 -10.07
N SER A 931 12.04 21.45 -10.10
CA SER A 931 12.81 22.02 -8.98
C SER A 931 11.97 22.26 -7.73
N LYS A 932 10.67 22.51 -7.90
CA LYS A 932 9.74 22.66 -6.77
C LYS A 932 9.50 21.32 -6.08
N ILE A 933 9.45 20.21 -6.82
CA ILE A 933 9.17 18.86 -6.29
C ILE A 933 10.45 18.22 -5.75
N HIS A 934 11.56 18.23 -6.49
CA HIS A 934 12.79 17.54 -6.05
C HIS A 934 13.53 18.27 -4.90
N THR A 935 13.03 19.42 -4.45
CA THR A 935 13.48 20.11 -3.22
C THR A 935 12.72 19.67 -1.97
N TRP A 936 11.76 18.75 -2.12
CA TRP A 936 11.12 18.06 -1.00
C TRP A 936 12.16 17.47 -0.04
N ASP A 937 11.95 17.67 1.26
CA ASP A 937 12.86 17.26 2.33
C ASP A 937 12.41 15.92 2.93
N GLU A 938 13.14 14.86 2.60
CA GLU A 938 12.95 13.51 3.11
C GLU A 938 13.24 13.36 4.61
N HIS A 939 13.91 14.34 5.23
CA HIS A 939 14.24 14.31 6.67
C HIS A 939 13.09 14.80 7.54
N ASP A 940 12.11 15.51 6.98
CA ASP A 940 10.86 15.82 7.67
C ASP A 940 9.92 14.61 7.60
N ARG A 941 10.06 13.75 8.62
CA ARG A 941 9.32 12.49 8.75
C ARG A 941 7.92 12.65 9.36
N VAL A 942 7.39 13.87 9.46
CA VAL A 942 6.02 14.06 9.94
C VAL A 942 5.04 13.79 8.81
N PHE A 943 3.94 13.09 9.11
CA PHE A 943 2.95 12.65 8.12
C PHE A 943 2.34 13.78 7.28
N HIS A 944 2.42 15.05 7.70
CA HIS A 944 1.95 16.18 6.89
C HIS A 944 2.87 16.50 5.68
N ASN A 945 4.03 15.87 5.59
CA ASN A 945 5.05 16.07 4.55
C ASN A 945 5.05 14.94 3.49
N THR A 946 3.95 14.20 3.34
CA THR A 946 3.80 13.32 2.17
C THR A 946 3.90 14.13 0.87
N ILE A 947 4.36 13.53 -0.22
CA ILE A 947 4.71 14.28 -1.44
C ILE A 947 3.50 15.02 -2.05
N ASP A 948 2.32 14.42 -1.98
CA ASP A 948 1.05 15.01 -2.37
C ASP A 948 0.69 16.22 -1.49
N ARG A 949 0.85 16.12 -0.17
CA ARG A 949 0.60 17.23 0.77
C ARG A 949 1.65 18.33 0.65
N TYR A 950 2.88 17.97 0.34
CA TYR A 950 3.93 18.93 0.01
C TYR A 950 3.55 19.73 -1.24
N ILE A 951 3.13 19.06 -2.32
CA ILE A 951 2.63 19.70 -3.54
C ILE A 951 1.44 20.62 -3.25
N GLU A 952 0.50 20.18 -2.42
CA GLU A 952 -0.69 20.95 -2.01
C GLU A 952 -0.33 22.22 -1.20
N GLN A 953 0.57 22.10 -0.22
CA GLN A 953 0.90 23.19 0.71
C GLN A 953 1.85 24.24 0.10
N HIS A 954 2.64 23.86 -0.90
CA HIS A 954 3.50 24.80 -1.61
C HIS A 954 2.67 25.57 -2.64
N GLY A 955 1.90 26.56 -2.14
CA GLY A 955 0.92 27.39 -2.84
C GLY A 955 1.44 28.29 -3.99
N GLY A 956 2.51 27.88 -4.66
CA GLY A 956 3.07 28.46 -5.87
C GLY A 956 3.05 27.51 -7.08
N MET A 957 2.36 26.36 -6.99
CA MET A 957 2.11 25.49 -8.15
C MET A 957 0.80 25.87 -8.84
N LYS A 958 0.86 26.08 -10.15
CA LYS A 958 -0.30 26.34 -11.01
C LYS A 958 -0.87 25.01 -11.50
N GLY A 959 -1.85 24.50 -10.77
CA GLY A 959 -2.56 23.28 -11.11
C GLY A 959 -3.56 23.47 -12.24
N VAL A 960 -3.67 22.48 -13.10
CA VAL A 960 -4.63 22.42 -14.21
C VAL A 960 -5.34 21.07 -14.19
N ILE A 961 -6.63 21.07 -14.51
CA ILE A 961 -7.46 19.84 -14.55
C ILE A 961 -8.52 19.91 -15.64
N THR A 962 -9.01 18.76 -16.09
CA THR A 962 -10.17 18.61 -16.99
C THR A 962 -11.29 17.86 -16.27
N SER A 963 -12.53 18.03 -16.75
CA SER A 963 -13.66 17.20 -16.31
C SER A 963 -14.37 16.59 -17.53
N PRO A 964 -14.62 15.26 -17.57
CA PRO A 964 -14.30 14.27 -16.52
C PRO A 964 -12.79 14.01 -16.37
N PHE A 965 -12.39 13.36 -15.27
CA PHE A 965 -11.01 12.89 -15.07
C PHE A 965 -10.52 12.06 -16.27
N LEU A 966 -9.21 12.08 -16.53
CA LEU A 966 -8.60 11.44 -17.70
C LEU A 966 -8.48 9.91 -17.53
N VAL A 967 -8.13 9.48 -16.31
CA VAL A 967 -7.91 8.06 -15.96
C VAL A 967 -8.74 7.68 -14.75
N GLY A 968 -8.93 6.38 -14.54
CA GLY A 968 -9.42 5.82 -13.28
C GLY A 968 -8.29 5.27 -12.41
N HIS A 969 -8.67 4.51 -11.39
CA HIS A 969 -7.77 3.81 -10.48
C HIS A 969 -8.17 2.34 -10.38
N LYS A 970 -7.21 1.42 -10.40
CA LYS A 970 -7.44 -0.03 -10.32
C LYS A 970 -7.69 -0.45 -8.87
N GLU A 971 -8.94 -0.79 -8.59
CA GLU A 971 -9.46 -1.05 -7.25
C GLU A 971 -9.16 -2.46 -6.71
N GLU A 972 -8.87 -3.39 -7.62
CA GLU A 972 -8.60 -4.81 -7.32
C GLU A 972 -7.19 -5.04 -6.71
N LEU A 973 -6.32 -4.03 -6.79
CA LEU A 973 -4.93 -4.10 -6.34
C LEU A 973 -4.77 -3.56 -4.90
N PHE A 974 -3.79 -4.11 -4.17
CA PHE A 974 -3.42 -3.63 -2.84
C PHE A 974 -2.48 -2.42 -2.91
N SER A 975 -2.76 -1.37 -2.14
CA SER A 975 -1.89 -0.19 -2.04
C SER A 975 -0.53 -0.54 -1.41
N THR A 976 0.56 -0.23 -2.11
CA THR A 976 1.93 -0.39 -1.60
C THR A 976 2.28 0.62 -0.49
N LEU A 977 1.51 1.72 -0.39
CA LEU A 977 1.65 2.75 0.64
C LEU A 977 0.90 2.41 1.92
N TRP A 978 -0.31 1.84 1.80
CA TRP A 978 -1.25 1.71 2.91
C TRP A 978 -1.55 0.27 3.33
N GLY A 979 -1.15 -0.74 2.55
CA GLY A 979 -1.37 -2.16 2.86
C GLY A 979 -2.85 -2.59 2.84
N LYS A 980 -3.72 -1.83 2.16
CA LYS A 980 -5.17 -2.11 2.03
C LYS A 980 -5.55 -2.32 0.57
N GLN A 981 -6.66 -3.02 0.31
CA GLN A 981 -7.26 -3.11 -1.03
C GLN A 981 -7.83 -1.73 -1.44
N ASN A 982 -7.68 -1.36 -2.71
CA ASN A 982 -8.01 -0.03 -3.22
C ASN A 982 -9.54 0.27 -3.31
N THR A 983 -10.41 -0.60 -2.81
CA THR A 983 -11.88 -0.50 -2.92
C THR A 983 -12.50 0.74 -2.26
N ILE A 984 -11.82 1.35 -1.29
CA ILE A 984 -12.28 2.61 -0.64
C ILE A 984 -12.20 3.80 -1.60
N TYR A 985 -11.33 3.74 -2.62
CA TYR A 985 -11.09 4.87 -3.52
C TYR A 985 -12.24 5.12 -4.50
N ARG A 986 -13.08 4.13 -4.81
CA ARG A 986 -14.20 4.32 -5.76
C ARG A 986 -15.15 5.42 -5.33
N GLU A 987 -15.69 5.28 -4.12
CA GLU A 987 -16.62 6.27 -3.58
C GLU A 987 -15.96 7.63 -3.43
N MET A 988 -14.66 7.67 -3.11
CA MET A 988 -13.92 8.92 -2.96
C MET A 988 -13.67 9.61 -4.30
N ILE A 989 -13.30 8.87 -5.35
CA ILE A 989 -13.13 9.37 -6.71
C ILE A 989 -14.47 9.84 -7.27
N ASP A 990 -15.55 9.06 -7.09
CA ASP A 990 -16.89 9.45 -7.53
C ASP A 990 -17.39 10.71 -6.81
N LYS A 991 -17.18 10.81 -5.49
CA LYS A 991 -17.46 12.03 -4.70
C LYS A 991 -16.63 13.20 -5.20
N SER A 992 -15.35 12.99 -5.48
CA SER A 992 -14.43 14.02 -5.99
C SER A 992 -14.83 14.51 -7.38
N GLN A 993 -15.22 13.60 -8.28
CA GLN A 993 -15.70 13.92 -9.62
C GLN A 993 -17.02 14.70 -9.57
N ASN A 994 -17.95 14.31 -8.69
CA ASN A 994 -19.20 15.02 -8.48
C ASN A 994 -18.97 16.42 -7.90
N LEU A 995 -18.09 16.55 -6.90
CA LEU A 995 -17.75 17.84 -6.32
C LEU A 995 -17.03 18.77 -7.33
N LEU A 996 -16.14 18.22 -8.16
CA LEU A 996 -15.51 18.96 -9.26
C LEU A 996 -16.56 19.50 -10.23
N ASN A 997 -17.50 18.65 -10.67
CA ASN A 997 -18.59 19.04 -11.56
C ASN A 997 -19.47 20.13 -10.94
N GLN A 998 -19.81 20.02 -9.66
CA GLN A 998 -20.57 21.05 -8.95
C GLN A 998 -19.84 22.40 -8.92
N LYS A 999 -18.53 22.39 -8.61
CA LYS A 999 -17.69 23.59 -8.60
C LYS A 999 -17.54 24.21 -9.99
N ILE A 1000 -17.40 23.40 -11.04
CA ILE A 1000 -17.34 23.86 -12.44
C ILE A 1000 -18.68 24.48 -12.86
N ASN A 1001 -19.80 23.81 -12.61
CA ASN A 1001 -21.13 24.33 -12.96
C ASN A 1001 -21.43 25.66 -12.25
N ALA A 1002 -20.96 25.83 -11.01
CA ALA A 1002 -21.09 27.11 -10.29
C ALA A 1002 -20.31 28.27 -10.96
N LEU A 1003 -19.26 27.99 -11.74
CA LEU A 1003 -18.56 29.00 -12.54
C LEU A 1003 -19.35 29.39 -13.79
N GLU A 1004 -20.07 28.43 -14.39
CA GLU A 1004 -20.86 28.63 -15.61
C GLU A 1004 -22.22 29.32 -15.36
N ILE A 1005 -22.72 29.29 -14.12
CA ILE A 1005 -23.98 29.97 -13.70
C ILE A 1005 -23.76 31.46 -13.36
N LYS A 1006 -22.50 31.93 -13.27
CA LYS A 1006 -22.17 33.36 -13.12
C LYS A 1006 -21.82 34.13 -14.42
N PRO A 1007 -22.66 34.15 -15.47
CA PRO A 1007 -22.62 35.19 -16.48
C PRO A 1007 -23.90 36.03 -16.39
N ASN A 1008 -23.83 37.11 -15.59
CA ASN A 1008 -24.67 38.32 -15.56
C ASN A 1008 -24.95 38.78 -14.12
N GLU A 1009 -23.94 39.33 -13.45
CA GLU A 1009 -24.11 40.48 -12.54
C GLU A 1009 -23.10 41.56 -12.92
#